data_AF-A0AA39CDL3-F1
#
_entry.id   AF-A0AA39CDL3-F1
#
_cell.length_a   1.000
_cell.length_b   1.000
_cell.length_c   1.000
_cell.angle_alpha   90.00
_cell.angle_beta   90.00
_cell.angle_gamma   90.00
#
_symmetry.space_group_name_H-M   'P 1'
#
loop_
_entity.id
_entity.type
_entity.pdbx_description
1 polymer ?
#
loop_
_entity_poly.entity_id
_entity_poly.type
_entity_poly.pdbx_seq_one_letter_code
_entity_poly.pdbx_strand_id
1 'polypeptide(L)'
;MSTDPPSDHDSLSKAIVHFDPSCAADPYQRWWEIMETPSERSRFLRGISIQQANDCMILIEWLRVMHQSGITATAQSKFLSEVDGSIEARNTYHTVMRSLWQFNFAADKLFPRFLHQHQWLRKQALNLSTAYRTALEWHCRTAKDLDQTYGERLNPTLDSLLPWTLTPRVDMTPWLERSHLIHHPYYLWDIKARRTIRVQDLDQPPAYTAISHTWGRFRKHDDSGPCYASVDGIPWKVPENTRFEVRELPDFLLSELEKLEYVWFDLFCIPQEDLSSPLARQEISRQASIFKNSSASIAWFSDINSWEGTRAALQSYCALIIRENSGLGLPPPGSEANFPPVPDIQVELVDDKTLNAYFSSLWTLQELCLCPQMIICDRRFNPLFIAGEDRPLSPFDVQALVTQSHGNHVVSQKHASELQSRFWDTFYNFNEEWNPITILSMGNQRYCEARRAEAVMSVMGATSWYTSAVSAGREPEEQLVMKKYPMAFISEVRARYGSGVFFAGATLKMSAIYAAVYQKQPLASLSSVGSLLPFGDNPVYLSTSDFVKLEDDTSTADWTLDTQGRVHIRKAFIHLGKDNESPQVEMECRALVFKSEAFETRPISSKLKDLQNWVENFKPEHKNYAVSVRSNDHHSEGFLLRELQPGTLIVLGRFILTRQKGTPWPGGRQEVDWLVL
;
A
#
# COMPACT_ATOMS: atom_id res chain seq x y z
N MET A 1 13.33 -21.53 -31.69
CA MET A 1 12.03 -22.06 -31.26
C MET A 1 11.74 -21.46 -29.90
N SER A 2 10.90 -20.43 -29.86
CA SER A 2 10.45 -19.80 -28.61
C SER A 2 9.40 -20.72 -28.00
N THR A 3 9.72 -21.38 -26.89
CA THR A 3 8.72 -22.02 -26.05
C THR A 3 8.21 -20.94 -25.11
N ASP A 4 7.03 -20.40 -25.39
CA ASP A 4 6.35 -19.53 -24.44
C ASP A 4 6.21 -20.28 -23.11
N PRO A 5 6.42 -19.61 -21.96
CA PRO A 5 6.22 -20.24 -20.66
C PRO A 5 4.75 -20.71 -20.57
N PRO A 6 4.50 -21.90 -19.98
CA PRO A 6 3.13 -22.39 -19.82
C PRO A 6 2.31 -21.33 -19.09
N SER A 7 1.15 -20.98 -19.65
CA SER A 7 0.21 -20.08 -18.97
C SER A 7 -0.12 -20.65 -17.59
N ASP A 8 -0.20 -19.80 -16.55
CA ASP A 8 -0.43 -20.18 -15.14
C ASP A 8 -1.57 -21.21 -14.94
N HIS A 9 -2.54 -21.24 -15.85
CA HIS A 9 -3.68 -22.15 -15.85
C HIS A 9 -3.31 -23.64 -16.05
N ASP A 10 -2.26 -23.93 -16.82
CA ASP A 10 -1.87 -25.29 -17.22
C ASP A 10 -0.94 -25.96 -16.18
N SER A 11 -0.23 -25.14 -15.40
CA SER A 11 0.45 -25.56 -14.16
C SER A 11 -0.54 -25.85 -13.04
N LEU A 12 -1.63 -25.06 -12.94
CA LEU A 12 -2.67 -25.22 -11.93
C LEU A 12 -3.35 -26.59 -12.06
N SER A 13 -3.74 -26.98 -13.27
CA SER A 13 -4.43 -28.25 -13.52
C SER A 13 -3.57 -29.45 -13.15
N LYS A 14 -2.26 -29.44 -13.45
CA LYS A 14 -1.35 -30.55 -13.14
C LYS A 14 -0.98 -30.66 -11.66
N ALA A 15 -0.88 -29.55 -10.93
CA ALA A 15 -0.62 -29.59 -9.49
C ALA A 15 -1.88 -29.96 -8.68
N ILE A 16 -3.05 -29.49 -9.11
CA ILE A 16 -4.35 -29.84 -8.50
C ILE A 16 -4.75 -31.29 -8.80
N VAL A 17 -4.28 -31.91 -9.89
CA VAL A 17 -4.50 -33.36 -10.16
C VAL A 17 -3.92 -34.27 -9.06
N HIS A 18 -3.01 -33.79 -8.20
CA HIS A 18 -2.55 -34.53 -7.01
C HIS A 18 -3.30 -34.19 -5.72
N PHE A 19 -4.17 -33.19 -5.77
CA PHE A 19 -5.08 -32.79 -4.71
C PHE A 19 -6.49 -32.96 -5.25
N ASP A 20 -6.94 -34.20 -5.43
CA ASP A 20 -8.33 -34.47 -5.82
C ASP A 20 -9.22 -34.32 -4.58
N PRO A 21 -9.91 -33.17 -4.37
CA PRO A 21 -10.78 -33.00 -3.23
C PRO A 21 -11.95 -34.01 -3.21
N SER A 22 -12.20 -34.70 -4.33
CA SER A 22 -13.24 -35.74 -4.41
C SER A 22 -12.77 -37.11 -3.88
N CYS A 23 -11.45 -37.33 -3.70
CA CYS A 23 -10.90 -38.59 -3.19
C CYS A 23 -10.61 -38.60 -1.68
N ALA A 24 -10.59 -37.46 -1.00
CA ALA A 24 -10.40 -37.37 0.44
C ALA A 24 -11.73 -37.17 1.16
N ALA A 25 -11.95 -37.87 2.28
CA ALA A 25 -13.11 -37.65 3.13
C ALA A 25 -13.14 -36.23 3.74
N ASP A 26 -11.99 -35.56 3.82
CA ASP A 26 -11.82 -34.16 4.23
C ASP A 26 -10.62 -33.53 3.48
N PRO A 27 -10.86 -32.67 2.46
CA PRO A 27 -9.79 -31.97 1.73
C PRO A 27 -8.88 -31.14 2.64
N TYR A 28 -9.39 -30.58 3.72
CA TYR A 28 -8.58 -29.78 4.63
C TYR A 28 -7.57 -30.64 5.39
N GLN A 29 -7.99 -31.80 5.89
CA GLN A 29 -7.11 -32.74 6.58
C GLN A 29 -5.94 -33.16 5.67
N ARG A 30 -6.21 -33.39 4.38
CA ARG A 30 -5.16 -33.73 3.43
C ARG A 30 -4.20 -32.57 3.18
N TRP A 31 -4.71 -31.35 3.04
CA TRP A 31 -3.87 -30.15 2.92
C TRP A 31 -2.99 -29.97 4.15
N TRP A 32 -3.55 -30.19 5.34
CA TRP A 32 -2.83 -30.14 6.60
C TRP A 32 -1.66 -31.12 6.66
N GLU A 33 -1.89 -32.40 6.35
CA GLU A 33 -0.83 -33.43 6.30
C GLU A 33 0.34 -33.04 5.38
N ILE A 34 0.02 -32.46 4.22
CA ILE A 34 1.01 -31.95 3.26
C ILE A 34 1.80 -30.80 3.87
N MET A 35 1.14 -29.85 4.54
CA MET A 35 1.79 -28.68 5.13
C MET A 35 2.63 -29.00 6.37
N GLU A 36 2.27 -30.02 7.14
CA GLU A 36 3.06 -30.48 8.30
C GLU A 36 4.34 -31.21 7.87
N THR A 37 4.29 -31.98 6.79
CA THR A 37 5.42 -32.80 6.33
C THR A 37 6.40 -31.96 5.51
N PRO A 38 7.63 -31.64 5.98
CA PRO A 38 8.51 -30.68 5.31
C PRO A 38 8.86 -31.03 3.86
N SER A 39 9.02 -32.32 3.55
CA SER A 39 9.32 -32.81 2.19
C SER A 39 8.11 -32.69 1.26
N GLU A 40 6.90 -32.99 1.73
CA GLU A 40 5.66 -32.83 0.96
C GLU A 40 5.31 -31.36 0.78
N ARG A 41 5.40 -30.54 1.83
CA ARG A 41 5.27 -29.08 1.75
C ARG A 41 6.21 -28.50 0.70
N SER A 42 7.49 -28.85 0.76
CA SER A 42 8.47 -28.36 -0.23
C SER A 42 8.14 -28.81 -1.66
N ARG A 43 7.62 -30.03 -1.82
CA ARG A 43 7.16 -30.54 -3.12
C ARG A 43 5.92 -29.79 -3.61
N PHE A 44 4.95 -29.55 -2.73
CA PHE A 44 3.71 -28.83 -3.01
C PHE A 44 3.97 -27.37 -3.38
N LEU A 45 4.75 -26.64 -2.58
CA LEU A 45 5.09 -25.24 -2.82
C LEU A 45 5.84 -25.03 -4.14
N ARG A 46 6.62 -26.02 -4.60
CA ARG A 46 7.26 -25.99 -5.93
C ARG A 46 6.28 -26.22 -7.09
N GLY A 47 5.11 -26.77 -6.83
CA GLY A 47 4.08 -27.06 -7.83
C GLY A 47 3.07 -25.94 -8.05
N ILE A 48 3.08 -24.90 -7.23
CA ILE A 48 2.11 -23.80 -7.27
C ILE A 48 2.77 -22.47 -7.63
N SER A 49 1.98 -21.47 -7.99
CA SER A 49 2.50 -20.11 -8.23
C SER A 49 3.09 -19.51 -6.96
N ILE A 50 4.02 -18.56 -7.12
CA ILE A 50 4.63 -17.82 -5.99
C ILE A 50 3.56 -17.19 -5.10
N GLN A 51 2.50 -16.66 -5.72
CA GLN A 51 1.43 -16.03 -4.98
C GLN A 51 0.62 -17.04 -4.16
N GLN A 52 0.33 -18.22 -4.71
CA GLN A 52 -0.32 -19.30 -3.93
C GLN A 52 0.59 -19.82 -2.82
N ALA A 53 1.90 -19.88 -3.06
CA ALA A 53 2.86 -20.24 -2.01
C ALA A 53 2.82 -19.22 -0.86
N ASN A 54 2.73 -17.93 -1.16
CA ASN A 54 2.54 -16.89 -0.14
C ASN A 54 1.22 -17.07 0.63
N ASP A 55 0.12 -17.36 -0.07
CA ASP A 55 -1.17 -17.63 0.58
C ASP A 55 -1.09 -18.87 1.50
N CYS A 56 -0.41 -19.94 1.07
CA CYS A 56 -0.14 -21.09 1.91
C CYS A 56 0.63 -20.70 3.17
N MET A 57 1.60 -19.79 3.09
CA MET A 57 2.33 -19.33 4.26
C MET A 57 1.40 -18.60 5.24
N ILE A 58 0.51 -17.73 4.75
CA ILE A 58 -0.51 -17.06 5.59
C ILE A 58 -1.37 -18.12 6.30
N LEU A 59 -1.83 -19.13 5.55
CA LEU A 59 -2.67 -20.18 6.10
C LEU A 59 -1.91 -21.08 7.08
N ILE A 60 -0.64 -21.39 6.85
CA ILE A 60 0.21 -22.11 7.81
C ILE A 60 0.36 -21.34 9.12
N GLU A 61 0.44 -20.00 9.08
CA GLU A 61 0.42 -19.19 10.31
C GLU A 61 -0.92 -19.32 11.03
N TRP A 62 -2.03 -19.22 10.30
CA TRP A 62 -3.37 -19.43 10.85
C TRP A 62 -3.51 -20.80 11.54
N LEU A 63 -3.01 -21.85 10.89
CA LEU A 63 -2.94 -23.21 11.42
C LEU A 63 -2.16 -23.30 12.73
N ARG A 64 -0.99 -22.67 12.81
CA ARG A 64 -0.18 -22.64 14.04
C ARG A 64 -0.92 -21.96 15.18
N VAL A 65 -1.63 -20.86 14.89
CA VAL A 65 -2.46 -20.16 15.89
C VAL A 65 -3.56 -21.08 16.39
N MET A 66 -4.31 -21.75 15.50
CA MET A 66 -5.36 -22.71 15.88
C MET A 66 -4.84 -23.82 16.81
N HIS A 67 -3.66 -24.35 16.51
CA HIS A 67 -3.01 -25.38 17.34
C HIS A 67 -2.58 -24.85 18.70
N GLN A 68 -1.98 -23.66 18.75
CA GLN A 68 -1.53 -23.02 20.00
C GLN A 68 -2.69 -22.63 20.92
N SER A 69 -3.86 -22.32 20.36
CA SER A 69 -5.09 -22.05 21.11
C SER A 69 -5.75 -23.30 21.71
N GLY A 70 -5.17 -24.50 21.53
CA GLY A 70 -5.73 -25.74 22.08
C GLY A 70 -7.02 -26.21 21.39
N ILE A 71 -7.35 -25.65 20.22
CA ILE A 71 -8.48 -26.12 19.41
C ILE A 71 -8.07 -27.48 18.84
N THR A 72 -8.68 -28.55 19.33
CA THR A 72 -8.34 -29.94 18.95
C THR A 72 -8.55 -30.16 17.45
N ALA A 73 -7.81 -31.09 16.83
CA ALA A 73 -7.98 -31.43 15.41
C ALA A 73 -9.43 -31.76 15.04
N THR A 74 -10.18 -32.42 15.95
CA THR A 74 -11.61 -32.69 15.78
C THR A 74 -12.46 -31.42 15.84
N ALA A 75 -12.16 -30.48 16.74
CA ALA A 75 -12.83 -29.18 16.77
C ALA A 75 -12.47 -28.30 15.57
N GLN A 76 -11.25 -28.42 15.01
CA GLN A 76 -10.83 -27.75 13.78
C GLN A 76 -11.59 -28.29 12.56
N SER A 77 -11.64 -29.62 12.38
CA SER A 77 -12.41 -30.23 11.29
C SER A 77 -13.91 -29.92 11.44
N LYS A 78 -14.46 -29.89 12.67
CA LYS A 78 -15.85 -29.48 12.93
C LYS A 78 -16.10 -27.99 12.68
N PHE A 79 -15.20 -27.11 13.10
CA PHE A 79 -15.25 -25.66 12.83
C PHE A 79 -15.25 -25.35 11.32
N LEU A 80 -14.59 -26.20 10.53
CA LEU A 80 -14.49 -26.04 9.08
C LEU A 80 -15.59 -26.77 8.29
N SER A 81 -16.24 -27.78 8.87
CA SER A 81 -17.30 -28.57 8.22
C SER A 81 -18.72 -28.17 8.66
N GLU A 82 -18.93 -27.77 9.91
CA GLU A 82 -20.22 -27.35 10.45
C GLU A 82 -20.27 -25.82 10.53
N VAL A 83 -20.95 -25.21 9.55
CA VAL A 83 -21.27 -23.79 9.55
C VAL A 83 -22.37 -23.54 10.58
N ASP A 84 -22.00 -23.32 11.83
CA ASP A 84 -22.88 -22.61 12.75
C ASP A 84 -22.52 -21.12 12.68
N GLY A 85 -23.41 -20.30 12.11
CA GLY A 85 -23.20 -18.86 11.88
C GLY A 85 -22.95 -18.03 13.16
N SER A 86 -22.95 -18.67 14.33
CA SER A 86 -22.72 -18.07 15.65
C SER A 86 -21.26 -17.67 15.90
N ILE A 87 -20.27 -18.41 15.36
CA ILE A 87 -18.83 -18.11 15.55
C ILE A 87 -18.28 -17.18 14.45
N GLU A 88 -18.71 -17.37 13.19
CA GLU A 88 -18.34 -16.48 12.07
C GLU A 88 -18.86 -15.05 12.25
N ALA A 89 -20.01 -14.87 12.89
CA ALA A 89 -20.56 -13.54 13.17
C ALA A 89 -19.68 -12.71 14.13
N ARG A 90 -18.70 -13.31 14.83
CA ARG A 90 -17.91 -12.62 15.87
C ARG A 90 -16.41 -12.53 15.60
N ASN A 91 -15.82 -13.38 14.76
CA ASN A 91 -14.37 -13.37 14.54
C ASN A 91 -13.97 -13.20 13.06
N THR A 92 -13.56 -11.97 12.72
CA THR A 92 -13.12 -11.58 11.38
C THR A 92 -11.86 -12.33 10.91
N TYR A 93 -10.96 -12.73 11.82
CA TYR A 93 -9.71 -13.41 11.48
C TYR A 93 -9.91 -14.78 10.86
N HIS A 94 -10.59 -15.69 11.56
CA HIS A 94 -10.82 -17.05 11.06
C HIS A 94 -11.71 -17.05 9.82
N THR A 95 -12.68 -16.14 9.74
CA THR A 95 -13.57 -15.98 8.58
C THR A 95 -12.78 -15.62 7.33
N VAL A 96 -11.86 -14.67 7.43
CA VAL A 96 -10.99 -14.25 6.32
C VAL A 96 -10.01 -15.38 5.93
N MET A 97 -9.39 -16.06 6.89
CA MET A 97 -8.47 -17.16 6.61
C MET A 97 -9.16 -18.36 5.94
N ARG A 98 -10.33 -18.75 6.44
CA ARG A 98 -11.15 -19.79 5.83
C ARG A 98 -11.54 -19.41 4.41
N SER A 99 -11.98 -18.17 4.20
CA SER A 99 -12.32 -17.67 2.87
C SER A 99 -11.11 -17.75 1.93
N LEU A 100 -9.90 -17.40 2.40
CA LEU A 100 -8.68 -17.49 1.60
C LEU A 100 -8.33 -18.94 1.25
N TRP A 101 -8.47 -19.87 2.21
CA TRP A 101 -8.27 -21.30 1.97
C TRP A 101 -9.30 -21.84 0.97
N GLN A 102 -10.58 -21.52 1.14
CA GLN A 102 -11.64 -21.94 0.23
C GLN A 102 -11.40 -21.42 -1.18
N PHE A 103 -10.98 -20.15 -1.29
CA PHE A 103 -10.64 -19.54 -2.57
C PHE A 103 -9.49 -20.29 -3.26
N ASN A 104 -8.45 -20.69 -2.53
CA ASN A 104 -7.29 -21.36 -3.11
C ASN A 104 -7.48 -22.85 -3.38
N PHE A 105 -8.28 -23.56 -2.56
CA PHE A 105 -8.27 -25.04 -2.51
C PHE A 105 -9.64 -25.71 -2.61
N ALA A 106 -10.75 -24.99 -2.40
CA ALA A 106 -12.10 -25.59 -2.38
C ALA A 106 -12.96 -25.23 -3.61
N ALA A 107 -12.63 -24.18 -4.36
CA ALA A 107 -13.52 -23.67 -5.41
C ALA A 107 -13.34 -24.38 -6.77
N ASP A 108 -14.16 -25.40 -7.02
CA ASP A 108 -14.34 -25.92 -8.38
C ASP A 108 -15.04 -24.86 -9.27
N LYS A 109 -14.33 -24.35 -10.28
CA LYS A 109 -14.87 -23.67 -11.49
C LYS A 109 -15.26 -22.18 -11.47
N LEU A 110 -14.99 -21.38 -10.42
CA LEU A 110 -15.35 -19.93 -10.39
C LEU A 110 -14.18 -18.92 -10.54
N PHE A 111 -12.96 -19.41 -10.70
CA PHE A 111 -11.71 -18.65 -10.53
C PHE A 111 -11.54 -17.33 -11.30
N PRO A 112 -11.79 -17.22 -12.62
CA PRO A 112 -11.37 -16.02 -13.36
C PRO A 112 -12.15 -14.75 -13.02
N ARG A 113 -13.38 -14.88 -12.49
CA ARG A 113 -14.27 -13.74 -12.26
C ARG A 113 -13.98 -12.97 -10.96
N PHE A 114 -13.17 -13.53 -10.07
CA PHE A 114 -12.97 -13.00 -8.72
C PHE A 114 -11.49 -12.72 -8.37
N LEU A 115 -10.63 -12.53 -9.37
CA LEU A 115 -9.19 -12.29 -9.14
C LEU A 115 -8.93 -11.11 -8.19
N HIS A 116 -9.70 -10.03 -8.30
CA HIS A 116 -9.60 -8.89 -7.40
C HIS A 116 -10.12 -9.18 -6.00
N GLN A 117 -11.29 -9.82 -5.87
CA GLN A 117 -11.77 -10.28 -4.56
C GLN A 117 -10.73 -11.19 -3.88
N HIS A 118 -9.99 -11.99 -4.66
CA HIS A 118 -8.87 -12.77 -4.14
C HIS A 118 -7.72 -11.90 -3.64
N GLN A 119 -7.28 -10.91 -4.41
CA GLN A 119 -6.20 -9.99 -4.01
C GLN A 119 -6.56 -9.21 -2.75
N TRP A 120 -7.77 -8.64 -2.69
CA TRP A 120 -8.31 -8.03 -1.49
C TRP A 120 -8.31 -9.01 -0.31
N LEU A 121 -8.81 -10.22 -0.50
CA LEU A 121 -8.90 -11.23 0.55
C LEU A 121 -7.52 -11.66 1.05
N ARG A 122 -6.56 -11.85 0.16
CA ARG A 122 -5.15 -12.14 0.49
C ARG A 122 -4.55 -11.05 1.36
N LYS A 123 -4.81 -9.80 1.01
CA LYS A 123 -4.29 -8.65 1.76
C LYS A 123 -4.95 -8.55 3.13
N GLN A 124 -6.26 -8.70 3.21
CA GLN A 124 -6.97 -8.74 4.49
C GLN A 124 -6.41 -9.86 5.35
N ALA A 125 -6.26 -11.06 4.79
CA ALA A 125 -5.66 -12.21 5.48
C ALA A 125 -4.24 -11.90 5.96
N LEU A 126 -3.39 -11.31 5.12
CA LEU A 126 -2.03 -10.94 5.50
C LEU A 126 -2.00 -9.92 6.64
N ASN A 127 -2.80 -8.86 6.56
CA ASN A 127 -2.90 -7.83 7.61
C ASN A 127 -3.32 -8.48 8.94
N LEU A 128 -4.35 -9.32 8.87
CA LEU A 128 -4.91 -10.04 9.99
C LEU A 128 -3.91 -11.06 10.59
N SER A 129 -3.25 -11.90 9.79
CA SER A 129 -2.22 -12.83 10.30
C SER A 129 -1.05 -12.10 10.91
N THR A 130 -0.61 -11.00 10.30
CA THR A 130 0.51 -10.20 10.79
C THR A 130 0.20 -9.60 12.15
N ALA A 131 -0.98 -8.99 12.30
CA ALA A 131 -1.41 -8.42 13.57
C ALA A 131 -1.53 -9.49 14.67
N TYR A 132 -2.19 -10.62 14.38
CA TYR A 132 -2.38 -11.70 15.35
C TYR A 132 -1.09 -12.40 15.73
N ARG A 133 -0.23 -12.72 14.75
CA ARG A 133 1.09 -13.31 15.00
C ARG A 133 1.92 -12.44 15.92
N THR A 134 1.95 -11.14 15.64
CA THR A 134 2.68 -10.16 16.46
C THR A 134 2.10 -10.08 17.88
N ALA A 135 0.77 -10.05 17.99
CA ALA A 135 0.09 -10.00 19.28
C ALA A 135 0.25 -11.28 20.11
N LEU A 136 0.21 -12.45 19.46
CA LEU A 136 0.40 -13.75 20.10
C LEU A 136 1.85 -13.95 20.55
N GLU A 137 2.82 -13.53 19.74
CA GLU A 137 4.24 -13.53 20.13
C GLU A 137 4.46 -12.70 21.40
N TRP A 138 3.90 -11.49 21.45
CA TRP A 138 3.93 -10.65 22.64
C TRP A 138 3.27 -11.35 23.84
N HIS A 139 2.06 -11.86 23.66
CA HIS A 139 1.31 -12.54 24.73
C HIS A 139 2.08 -13.74 25.30
N CYS A 140 2.57 -14.64 24.45
CA CYS A 140 3.31 -15.82 24.88
C CYS A 140 4.58 -15.49 25.66
N ARG A 141 5.29 -14.39 25.34
CA ARG A 141 6.48 -13.98 26.10
C ARG A 141 6.12 -13.37 27.45
N THR A 142 5.14 -12.47 27.48
CA THR A 142 4.66 -11.88 28.74
C THR A 142 4.08 -12.93 29.70
N ALA A 143 3.44 -13.97 29.16
CA ALA A 143 2.94 -15.10 29.95
C ALA A 143 4.08 -15.98 30.50
N LYS A 144 5.18 -16.17 29.76
CA LYS A 144 6.36 -16.95 30.22
C LYS A 144 7.15 -16.23 31.32
N ASP A 145 7.22 -14.90 31.31
CA ASP A 145 7.85 -14.16 32.39
C ASP A 145 7.11 -14.32 33.74
N LEU A 146 5.83 -14.74 33.71
CA LEU A 146 5.04 -15.10 34.89
C LEU A 146 5.25 -16.55 35.35
N ASP A 147 5.81 -17.41 34.50
CA ASP A 147 6.02 -18.84 34.77
C ASP A 147 7.49 -19.20 34.48
N GLN A 148 8.36 -18.93 35.46
CA GLN A 148 9.83 -19.08 35.45
C GLN A 148 10.38 -20.47 35.08
N THR A 149 9.53 -21.39 34.61
CA THR A 149 9.88 -22.80 34.37
C THR A 149 10.14 -23.15 32.90
N TYR A 150 9.89 -22.25 31.94
CA TYR A 150 10.17 -22.50 30.52
C TYR A 150 11.45 -21.82 30.03
N GLY A 151 12.58 -22.36 30.47
CA GLY A 151 13.91 -21.97 30.03
C GLY A 151 14.26 -22.42 28.61
N GLU A 152 15.09 -21.59 27.98
CA GLU A 152 15.91 -21.76 26.77
C GLU A 152 15.26 -21.66 25.38
N ARG A 153 15.96 -20.88 24.52
CA ARG A 153 15.77 -20.54 23.08
C ARG A 153 15.04 -19.20 22.84
N LEU A 154 15.56 -18.21 22.12
CA LEU A 154 16.77 -18.00 21.30
C LEU A 154 17.20 -16.54 21.50
N ASN A 155 18.51 -16.22 21.47
CA ASN A 155 18.97 -14.85 21.20
C ASN A 155 19.31 -14.79 19.71
N PRO A 156 18.47 -14.21 18.84
CA PRO A 156 18.86 -14.03 17.47
C PRO A 156 19.70 -12.77 17.35
N THR A 157 20.91 -12.98 16.86
CA THR A 157 21.72 -11.90 16.32
C THR A 157 21.20 -11.54 14.92
N LEU A 158 21.56 -10.35 14.41
CA LEU A 158 21.19 -9.89 13.06
C LEU A 158 21.41 -10.97 11.96
N ASP A 159 22.40 -11.84 12.13
CA ASP A 159 22.73 -12.94 11.21
C ASP A 159 21.65 -14.03 11.10
N SER A 160 20.89 -14.25 12.17
CA SER A 160 19.74 -15.17 12.17
C SER A 160 18.45 -14.54 11.64
N LEU A 161 18.50 -13.27 11.20
CA LEU A 161 17.38 -12.60 10.55
C LEU A 161 17.33 -12.82 9.02
N LEU A 162 18.41 -13.34 8.43
CA LEU A 162 18.47 -13.61 6.99
C LEU A 162 17.62 -14.82 6.51
N PRO A 163 17.30 -15.85 7.33
CA PRO A 163 16.43 -16.95 6.93
C PRO A 163 14.93 -16.73 7.21
N TRP A 164 14.44 -15.51 7.50
CA TRP A 164 12.98 -15.22 7.61
C TRP A 164 12.26 -15.29 6.24
N THR A 165 12.63 -16.24 5.40
CA THR A 165 12.01 -16.61 4.12
C THR A 165 10.58 -17.17 4.29
N LEU A 166 10.04 -17.17 5.52
CA LEU A 166 8.76 -17.80 5.85
C LEU A 166 7.70 -16.84 6.42
N THR A 167 8.00 -15.55 6.65
CA THR A 167 6.88 -14.60 6.85
C THR A 167 6.15 -14.45 5.52
N PRO A 168 4.82 -14.62 5.49
CA PRO A 168 4.07 -14.48 4.27
C PRO A 168 4.29 -13.07 3.69
N ARG A 169 4.60 -12.99 2.40
CA ARG A 169 4.82 -11.72 1.70
C ARG A 169 3.74 -11.56 0.64
N VAL A 170 3.07 -10.42 0.62
CA VAL A 170 2.33 -10.01 -0.58
C VAL A 170 3.29 -9.15 -1.38
N ASP A 171 3.48 -9.48 -2.67
CA ASP A 171 4.15 -8.55 -3.58
C ASP A 171 3.24 -7.32 -3.68
N MET A 172 3.66 -6.22 -3.07
CA MET A 172 2.88 -4.99 -3.04
C MET A 172 2.99 -4.21 -4.36
N THR A 173 3.84 -4.67 -5.28
CA THR A 173 4.07 -4.07 -6.60
C THR A 173 3.91 -5.11 -7.71
N PRO A 174 2.79 -5.84 -7.78
CA PRO A 174 2.62 -6.93 -8.74
C PRO A 174 2.60 -6.46 -10.19
N TRP A 175 2.38 -5.15 -10.42
CA TRP A 175 2.44 -4.53 -11.75
C TRP A 175 3.87 -4.23 -12.24
N LEU A 176 4.90 -4.41 -11.40
CA LEU A 176 6.29 -4.26 -11.81
C LEU A 176 6.84 -5.60 -12.29
N GLU A 177 7.06 -5.71 -13.60
CA GLU A 177 7.66 -6.91 -14.18
C GLU A 177 9.05 -7.18 -13.61
N ARG A 178 9.30 -8.42 -13.17
CA ARG A 178 10.58 -8.82 -12.56
C ARG A 178 11.75 -8.81 -13.55
N SER A 179 11.46 -9.06 -14.82
CA SER A 179 12.44 -9.02 -15.94
C SER A 179 13.11 -7.65 -16.08
N HIS A 180 12.39 -6.57 -15.82
CA HIS A 180 12.89 -5.21 -15.90
C HIS A 180 13.75 -4.79 -14.70
N LEU A 181 13.87 -5.66 -13.68
CA LEU A 181 14.49 -5.33 -12.40
C LEU A 181 15.86 -5.97 -12.21
N ILE A 182 16.50 -6.56 -13.23
CA ILE A 182 17.75 -7.33 -13.10
C ILE A 182 19.01 -6.43 -12.93
N HIS A 183 18.82 -5.14 -12.70
CA HIS A 183 19.95 -4.22 -12.54
C HIS A 183 20.42 -4.16 -11.08
N HIS A 184 21.67 -4.54 -10.86
CA HIS A 184 22.39 -4.25 -9.62
C HIS A 184 22.70 -2.75 -9.51
N PRO A 185 22.84 -2.21 -8.28
CA PRO A 185 23.31 -0.83 -8.10
C PRO A 185 24.68 -0.65 -8.73
N TYR A 186 25.00 0.56 -9.19
CA TYR A 186 26.33 0.83 -9.73
C TYR A 186 27.38 0.85 -8.62
N TYR A 187 27.03 1.43 -7.47
CA TYR A 187 27.88 1.52 -6.30
C TYR A 187 27.29 0.80 -5.09
N LEU A 188 28.17 0.26 -4.26
CA LEU A 188 27.87 -0.20 -2.91
C LEU A 188 28.88 0.39 -1.94
N TRP A 189 28.47 0.57 -0.69
CA TRP A 189 29.38 0.85 0.41
C TRP A 189 29.88 -0.47 1.02
N ASP A 190 31.18 -0.70 0.95
CA ASP A 190 31.87 -1.79 1.65
C ASP A 190 32.10 -1.35 3.10
N ILE A 191 31.37 -1.97 4.03
CA ILE A 191 31.40 -1.59 5.45
C ILE A 191 32.78 -1.81 6.05
N LYS A 192 33.42 -2.95 5.72
CA LYS A 192 34.69 -3.36 6.32
C LYS A 192 35.85 -2.54 5.77
N ALA A 193 35.84 -2.27 4.46
CA ALA A 193 36.86 -1.44 3.84
C ALA A 193 36.58 0.07 3.97
N ARG A 194 35.41 0.46 4.50
CA ARG A 194 34.97 1.85 4.67
C ARG A 194 35.12 2.66 3.39
N ARG A 195 34.61 2.13 2.28
CA ARG A 195 34.70 2.80 0.97
C ARG A 195 33.56 2.44 0.03
N THR A 196 33.24 3.36 -0.86
CA THR A 196 32.34 3.12 -1.97
C THR A 196 33.08 2.34 -3.06
N ILE A 197 32.51 1.22 -3.50
CA ILE A 197 33.04 0.35 -4.54
C ILE A 197 32.07 0.26 -5.71
N ARG A 198 32.59 -0.01 -6.92
CA ARG A 198 31.75 -0.29 -8.09
C ARG A 198 31.40 -1.76 -8.11
N VAL A 199 30.12 -2.09 -8.28
CA VAL A 199 29.66 -3.49 -8.32
C VAL A 199 30.28 -4.27 -9.48
N GLN A 200 30.52 -3.60 -10.62
CA GLN A 200 31.16 -4.22 -11.79
C GLN A 200 32.63 -4.59 -11.58
N ASP A 201 33.27 -4.07 -10.53
CA ASP A 201 34.67 -4.40 -10.20
C ASP A 201 34.76 -5.69 -9.35
N LEU A 202 33.62 -6.29 -8.99
CA LEU A 202 33.53 -7.54 -8.24
C LEU A 202 33.35 -8.74 -9.18
N ASP A 203 33.89 -9.90 -8.80
CA ASP A 203 33.79 -11.13 -9.61
C ASP A 203 32.34 -11.58 -9.85
N GLN A 204 31.47 -11.31 -8.88
CA GLN A 204 30.04 -11.58 -8.94
C GLN A 204 29.26 -10.48 -8.20
N PRO A 205 28.01 -10.18 -8.59
CA PRO A 205 27.18 -9.25 -7.85
C PRO A 205 26.96 -9.75 -6.41
N PRO A 206 27.32 -8.96 -5.38
CA PRO A 206 27.24 -9.42 -4.01
C PRO A 206 25.82 -9.30 -3.46
N ALA A 207 25.53 -10.04 -2.39
CA ALA A 207 24.38 -9.76 -1.53
C ALA A 207 24.61 -8.42 -0.80
N TYR A 208 23.56 -7.61 -0.68
CA TYR A 208 23.63 -6.31 -0.01
C TYR A 208 22.34 -5.98 0.73
N THR A 209 22.44 -5.09 1.72
CA THR A 209 21.29 -4.52 2.44
C THR A 209 21.01 -3.10 1.97
N ALA A 210 19.78 -2.76 1.63
CA ALA A 210 19.39 -1.39 1.28
C ALA A 210 18.97 -0.61 2.54
N ILE A 211 19.49 0.61 2.73
CA ILE A 211 19.13 1.48 3.84
C ILE A 211 18.28 2.64 3.32
N SER A 212 17.02 2.66 3.75
CA SER A 212 16.05 3.71 3.51
C SER A 212 16.07 4.70 4.67
N HIS A 213 16.10 6.00 4.39
CA HIS A 213 16.11 7.04 5.42
C HIS A 213 15.63 8.40 4.88
N THR A 214 15.63 9.44 5.72
CA THR A 214 15.32 10.81 5.27
C THR A 214 16.41 11.81 5.63
N TRP A 215 16.89 12.54 4.62
CA TRP A 215 17.93 13.56 4.78
C TRP A 215 17.66 14.83 3.96
N GLY A 216 17.13 14.71 2.73
CA GLY A 216 17.08 15.80 1.75
C GLY A 216 16.40 17.09 2.24
N ARG A 217 15.27 16.97 2.96
CA ARG A 217 14.55 18.13 3.51
C ARG A 217 15.19 18.76 4.74
N PHE A 218 16.23 18.13 5.27
CA PHE A 218 17.01 18.57 6.43
C PHE A 218 18.41 19.03 6.02
N ARG A 219 18.63 19.20 4.73
CA ARG A 219 19.92 19.62 4.17
C ARG A 219 20.33 20.96 4.79
N LYS A 220 21.59 21.06 5.20
CA LYS A 220 22.19 22.31 5.70
C LYS A 220 22.43 23.24 4.50
N HIS A 221 22.11 24.51 4.67
CA HIS A 221 22.37 25.57 3.70
C HIS A 221 23.13 26.71 4.39
N ASP A 222 24.06 27.33 3.67
CA ASP A 222 24.73 28.57 4.02
C ASP A 222 24.48 29.64 2.94
N ASP A 223 25.13 30.80 3.08
CA ASP A 223 25.00 31.94 2.14
C ASP A 223 25.42 31.58 0.70
N SER A 224 26.19 30.51 0.51
CA SER A 224 26.69 30.02 -0.78
C SER A 224 25.87 28.87 -1.37
N GLY A 225 24.90 28.33 -0.63
CA GLY A 225 24.03 27.24 -1.08
C GLY A 225 24.08 26.02 -0.16
N PRO A 226 23.85 24.81 -0.69
CA PRO A 226 23.86 23.61 0.13
C PRO A 226 25.26 23.25 0.64
N CYS A 227 25.37 22.88 1.91
CA CYS A 227 26.63 22.48 2.54
C CYS A 227 27.00 21.03 2.19
N TYR A 228 28.30 20.76 2.09
CA TYR A 228 28.84 19.45 1.71
C TYR A 228 30.07 19.09 2.54
N ALA A 229 30.19 17.81 2.90
CA ALA A 229 31.33 17.22 3.58
C ALA A 229 32.13 16.30 2.65
N SER A 230 33.45 16.26 2.84
CA SER A 230 34.27 15.15 2.36
C SER A 230 34.23 14.05 3.40
N VAL A 231 33.96 12.83 2.95
CA VAL A 231 33.85 11.64 3.81
C VAL A 231 34.83 10.61 3.26
N ASP A 232 35.71 10.10 4.12
CA ASP A 232 36.75 9.16 3.71
C ASP A 232 36.14 7.91 3.07
N GLY A 233 36.73 7.49 1.94
CA GLY A 233 36.26 6.35 1.16
C GLY A 233 35.13 6.65 0.16
N ILE A 234 34.59 7.88 0.13
CA ILE A 234 33.56 8.30 -0.83
C ILE A 234 34.19 9.26 -1.86
N PRO A 235 34.08 8.99 -3.17
CA PRO A 235 34.81 9.76 -4.19
C PRO A 235 34.16 11.11 -4.54
N TRP A 236 32.97 11.41 -4.01
CA TRP A 236 32.26 12.68 -4.18
C TRP A 236 31.95 13.31 -2.82
N LYS A 237 31.55 14.59 -2.82
CA LYS A 237 31.11 15.23 -1.57
C LYS A 237 29.71 14.80 -1.17
N VAL A 238 29.51 14.57 0.12
CA VAL A 238 28.22 14.16 0.71
C VAL A 238 27.50 15.38 1.30
N PRO A 239 26.21 15.60 1.01
CA PRO A 239 25.47 16.75 1.52
C PRO A 239 25.30 16.66 3.03
N GLU A 240 25.55 17.77 3.72
CA GLU A 240 25.35 17.84 5.17
C GLU A 240 23.88 18.06 5.50
N ASN A 241 23.44 17.58 6.66
CA ASN A 241 22.06 17.72 7.12
C ASN A 241 22.00 17.98 8.64
N THR A 242 20.85 18.38 9.13
CA THR A 242 20.63 18.72 10.55
C THR A 242 20.20 17.55 11.42
N ARG A 243 20.05 16.33 10.87
CA ARG A 243 19.60 15.15 11.61
C ARG A 243 20.76 14.34 12.20
N PHE A 244 21.86 14.22 11.46
CA PHE A 244 23.02 13.44 11.85
C PHE A 244 24.30 13.96 11.20
N GLU A 245 25.45 13.63 11.79
CA GLU A 245 26.73 14.09 11.28
C GLU A 245 27.33 13.12 10.26
N VAL A 246 27.34 13.54 9.00
CA VAL A 246 27.69 12.69 7.85
C VAL A 246 29.14 12.21 7.87
N ARG A 247 30.04 12.94 8.54
CA ARG A 247 31.47 12.58 8.66
C ARG A 247 31.70 11.39 9.59
N GLU A 248 30.81 11.16 10.54
CA GLU A 248 30.90 10.08 11.52
C GLU A 248 30.26 8.78 11.02
N LEU A 249 29.46 8.86 9.94
CA LEU A 249 28.73 7.72 9.39
C LEU A 249 29.61 6.52 9.01
N PRO A 250 30.82 6.65 8.42
CA PRO A 250 31.66 5.48 8.14
C PRO A 250 32.02 4.67 9.38
N ASP A 251 32.41 5.35 10.47
CA ASP A 251 32.74 4.69 11.75
C ASP A 251 31.47 4.10 12.39
N PHE A 252 30.38 4.84 12.33
CA PHE A 252 29.10 4.44 12.89
C PHE A 252 28.48 3.23 12.17
N LEU A 253 28.52 3.19 10.84
CA LEU A 253 28.08 2.03 10.06
C LEU A 253 28.98 0.81 10.32
N LEU A 254 30.29 1.02 10.47
CA LEU A 254 31.20 -0.06 10.84
C LEU A 254 30.86 -0.61 12.23
N SER A 255 30.57 0.24 13.22
CA SER A 255 30.29 -0.22 14.58
C SER A 255 28.93 -0.91 14.71
N GLU A 256 27.87 -0.35 14.12
CA GLU A 256 26.51 -0.87 14.29
C GLU A 256 26.16 -1.99 13.31
N LEU A 257 26.82 -2.04 12.15
CA LEU A 257 26.54 -2.98 11.06
C LEU A 257 27.76 -3.84 10.68
N GLU A 258 28.70 -4.08 11.61
CA GLU A 258 29.97 -4.81 11.38
C GLU A 258 29.80 -6.18 10.68
N LYS A 259 28.62 -6.78 10.83
CA LYS A 259 28.24 -8.09 10.30
C LYS A 259 27.87 -8.05 8.83
N LEU A 260 27.44 -6.90 8.33
CA LEU A 260 27.11 -6.69 6.93
C LEU A 260 28.38 -6.43 6.14
N GLU A 261 28.45 -6.95 4.91
CA GLU A 261 29.59 -6.72 4.02
C GLU A 261 29.34 -5.49 3.13
N TYR A 262 28.19 -5.47 2.45
CA TYR A 262 27.82 -4.39 1.55
C TYR A 262 26.45 -3.81 1.90
N VAL A 263 26.36 -2.48 1.84
CA VAL A 263 25.09 -1.77 1.91
C VAL A 263 24.92 -0.86 0.71
N TRP A 264 23.67 -0.71 0.28
CA TRP A 264 23.28 0.40 -0.57
C TRP A 264 22.67 1.49 0.31
N PHE A 265 23.34 2.64 0.35
CA PHE A 265 22.93 3.81 1.11
C PHE A 265 23.07 5.02 0.19
N ASP A 266 21.94 5.62 -0.19
CA ASP A 266 21.85 6.61 -1.27
C ASP A 266 22.86 7.77 -1.13
N LEU A 267 23.11 8.27 0.09
CA LEU A 267 24.13 9.28 0.39
C LEU A 267 25.55 8.87 -0.04
N PHE A 268 25.87 7.58 0.06
CA PHE A 268 27.20 7.02 -0.19
C PHE A 268 27.32 6.31 -1.54
N CYS A 269 26.19 5.99 -2.18
CA CYS A 269 26.12 5.20 -3.40
C CYS A 269 25.60 5.99 -4.62
N ILE A 270 25.08 7.21 -4.41
CA ILE A 270 24.71 8.12 -5.51
C ILE A 270 25.62 9.35 -5.46
N PRO A 271 26.23 9.79 -6.58
CA PRO A 271 26.96 11.05 -6.65
C PRO A 271 26.06 12.24 -6.30
N GLN A 272 26.13 12.73 -5.06
CA GLN A 272 25.22 13.75 -4.53
C GLN A 272 25.58 15.20 -4.93
N GLU A 273 26.82 15.44 -5.36
CA GLU A 273 27.30 16.77 -5.74
C GLU A 273 26.73 17.26 -7.08
N ASP A 274 26.52 16.33 -8.02
CA ASP A 274 25.91 16.60 -9.32
C ASP A 274 24.80 15.58 -9.61
N LEU A 275 23.60 15.89 -9.12
CA LEU A 275 22.39 15.10 -9.41
C LEU A 275 21.95 15.22 -10.88
N SER A 276 22.59 16.08 -11.69
CA SER A 276 22.37 16.14 -13.13
C SER A 276 23.28 15.17 -13.90
N SER A 277 24.31 14.62 -13.24
CA SER A 277 25.22 13.66 -13.85
C SER A 277 24.45 12.44 -14.36
N PRO A 278 24.83 11.88 -15.53
CA PRO A 278 24.15 10.70 -16.09
C PRO A 278 24.11 9.52 -15.11
N LEU A 279 25.16 9.37 -14.28
CA LEU A 279 25.26 8.29 -13.32
C LEU A 279 24.31 8.46 -12.12
N ALA A 280 24.22 9.67 -11.55
CA ALA A 280 23.27 9.92 -10.46
C ALA A 280 21.82 9.72 -10.94
N ARG A 281 21.48 10.26 -12.10
CA ARG A 281 20.16 10.10 -12.73
C ARG A 281 19.84 8.63 -13.01
N GLN A 282 20.83 7.87 -13.50
CA GLN A 282 20.69 6.44 -13.74
C GLN A 282 20.41 5.68 -12.43
N GLU A 283 21.16 5.93 -11.36
CA GLU A 283 20.93 5.28 -10.06
C GLU A 283 19.55 5.63 -9.47
N ILE A 284 19.13 6.89 -9.55
CA ILE A 284 17.80 7.32 -9.07
C ILE A 284 16.69 6.58 -9.83
N SER A 285 16.81 6.46 -11.16
CA SER A 285 15.85 5.72 -11.98
C SER A 285 15.80 4.21 -11.69
N ARG A 286 16.83 3.67 -11.03
CA ARG A 286 16.98 2.24 -10.71
C ARG A 286 16.58 1.88 -9.29
N GLN A 287 16.20 2.84 -8.44
CA GLN A 287 15.87 2.58 -7.04
C GLN A 287 14.89 1.40 -6.83
N ALA A 288 13.90 1.23 -7.72
CA ALA A 288 13.01 0.07 -7.66
C ALA A 288 13.73 -1.27 -7.78
N SER A 289 14.68 -1.38 -8.72
CA SER A 289 15.52 -2.58 -8.87
C SER A 289 16.44 -2.76 -7.67
N ILE A 290 17.03 -1.67 -7.19
CA ILE A 290 17.99 -1.70 -6.09
C ILE A 290 17.33 -2.20 -4.79
N PHE A 291 16.17 -1.67 -4.42
CA PHE A 291 15.46 -2.14 -3.23
C PHE A 291 14.94 -3.57 -3.41
N LYS A 292 14.35 -3.88 -4.56
CA LYS A 292 13.75 -5.20 -4.83
C LYS A 292 14.79 -6.33 -4.90
N ASN A 293 16.03 -6.05 -5.32
CA ASN A 293 17.14 -7.01 -5.35
C ASN A 293 17.97 -7.06 -4.06
N SER A 294 17.70 -6.17 -3.10
CA SER A 294 18.42 -6.21 -1.82
C SER A 294 18.08 -7.51 -1.06
N SER A 295 19.07 -8.07 -0.37
CA SER A 295 18.87 -9.27 0.47
C SER A 295 18.09 -8.95 1.74
N ALA A 296 18.22 -7.71 2.22
CA ALA A 296 17.44 -7.14 3.30
C ALA A 296 17.27 -5.63 3.09
N SER A 297 16.32 -5.02 3.79
CA SER A 297 16.16 -3.57 3.79
C SER A 297 15.94 -3.06 5.21
N ILE A 298 16.46 -1.86 5.51
CA ILE A 298 16.34 -1.19 6.80
C ILE A 298 15.68 0.16 6.60
N ALA A 299 14.67 0.49 7.41
CA ALA A 299 14.17 1.86 7.61
C ALA A 299 14.89 2.46 8.81
N TRP A 300 15.85 3.35 8.56
CA TRP A 300 16.68 3.95 9.60
C TRP A 300 16.13 5.31 10.06
N PHE A 301 15.71 5.38 11.31
CA PHE A 301 15.14 6.56 11.95
C PHE A 301 16.22 7.29 12.75
N SER A 302 17.02 8.10 12.07
CA SER A 302 18.16 8.82 12.66
C SER A 302 17.82 9.76 13.83
N ASP A 303 16.54 10.08 14.04
CA ASP A 303 16.04 11.00 15.06
C ASP A 303 15.35 10.31 16.24
N ILE A 304 15.28 8.98 16.24
CA ILE A 304 14.68 8.19 17.31
C ILE A 304 15.79 7.61 18.17
N ASN A 305 15.81 7.92 19.47
CA ASN A 305 16.84 7.45 20.40
C ASN A 305 16.48 6.16 21.14
N SER A 306 15.19 5.83 21.19
CA SER A 306 14.64 4.67 21.89
C SER A 306 13.30 4.30 21.24
N TRP A 307 12.86 3.07 21.47
CA TRP A 307 11.58 2.55 21.02
C TRP A 307 10.58 2.38 22.17
N GLU A 308 10.84 2.94 23.34
CA GLU A 308 10.06 2.65 24.55
C GLU A 308 8.58 3.04 24.42
N GLY A 309 8.30 4.27 23.99
CA GLY A 309 6.93 4.77 23.84
C GLY A 309 6.18 4.07 22.71
N THR A 310 6.84 3.91 21.57
CA THR A 310 6.32 3.18 20.40
C THR A 310 6.02 1.73 20.77
N ARG A 311 6.95 1.05 21.44
CA ARG A 311 6.76 -0.33 21.90
C ARG A 311 5.56 -0.43 22.84
N ALA A 312 5.45 0.45 23.84
CA ALA A 312 4.33 0.44 24.77
C ALA A 312 2.96 0.65 24.09
N ALA A 313 2.90 1.55 23.10
CA ALA A 313 1.70 1.76 22.28
C ALA A 313 1.35 0.50 21.46
N LEU A 314 2.33 -0.12 20.81
CA LEU A 314 2.12 -1.34 20.02
C LEU A 314 1.71 -2.53 20.89
N GLN A 315 2.29 -2.68 22.08
CA GLN A 315 1.91 -3.73 23.04
C GLN A 315 0.46 -3.57 23.48
N SER A 316 -0.04 -2.34 23.57
CA SER A 316 -1.45 -2.07 23.87
C SER A 316 -2.39 -2.49 22.74
N TYR A 317 -1.98 -2.31 21.48
CA TYR A 317 -2.70 -2.90 20.35
C TYR A 317 -2.69 -4.43 20.40
N CYS A 318 -1.54 -5.04 20.71
CA CYS A 318 -1.45 -6.50 20.87
C CYS A 318 -2.42 -7.00 21.95
N ALA A 319 -2.46 -6.34 23.11
CA ALA A 319 -3.42 -6.61 24.18
C ALA A 319 -4.88 -6.56 23.70
N LEU A 320 -5.25 -5.53 22.95
CA LEU A 320 -6.61 -5.36 22.41
C LEU A 320 -6.96 -6.48 21.43
N ILE A 321 -6.07 -6.78 20.49
CA ILE A 321 -6.25 -7.86 19.52
C ILE A 321 -6.43 -9.20 20.24
N ILE A 322 -5.59 -9.52 21.24
CA ILE A 322 -5.76 -10.76 22.01
C ILE A 322 -7.09 -10.78 22.77
N ARG A 323 -7.50 -9.65 23.38
CA ARG A 323 -8.75 -9.54 24.13
C ARG A 323 -9.97 -9.77 23.24
N GLU A 324 -10.04 -9.10 22.09
CA GLU A 324 -11.13 -9.24 21.13
C GLU A 324 -11.25 -10.67 20.59
N ASN A 325 -10.19 -11.45 20.72
CA ASN A 325 -10.08 -12.82 20.23
C ASN A 325 -9.94 -13.89 21.33
N SER A 326 -10.11 -13.49 22.59
CA SER A 326 -10.02 -14.39 23.75
C SER A 326 -11.13 -15.45 23.80
N GLY A 327 -12.20 -15.31 22.99
CA GLY A 327 -13.18 -16.37 22.74
C GLY A 327 -12.59 -17.66 22.17
N LEU A 328 -11.29 -17.67 21.80
CA LEU A 328 -10.52 -18.81 21.32
C LEU A 328 -9.92 -19.69 22.45
N GLY A 329 -10.30 -19.49 23.70
CA GLY A 329 -9.76 -20.27 24.83
C GLY A 329 -8.36 -19.84 25.27
N LEU A 330 -7.88 -18.68 24.80
CA LEU A 330 -6.71 -18.03 25.40
C LEU A 330 -7.10 -17.59 26.81
N PRO A 331 -6.28 -17.89 27.84
CA PRO A 331 -6.55 -17.40 29.18
C PRO A 331 -6.68 -15.88 29.12
N PRO A 332 -7.75 -15.28 29.68
CA PRO A 332 -7.86 -13.83 29.73
C PRO A 332 -6.56 -13.32 30.40
N PRO A 333 -5.88 -12.31 29.82
CA PRO A 333 -4.77 -11.66 30.52
C PRO A 333 -5.30 -11.29 31.91
N GLY A 334 -4.78 -11.93 32.95
CA GLY A 334 -5.55 -12.16 34.19
C GLY A 334 -6.08 -10.86 34.78
N SER A 335 -7.40 -10.72 34.98
CA SER A 335 -8.13 -9.50 35.42
C SER A 335 -7.73 -8.18 34.73
N GLU A 336 -8.69 -7.31 34.43
CA GLU A 336 -8.44 -5.96 33.86
C GLU A 336 -7.34 -5.12 34.57
N ALA A 337 -7.01 -5.46 35.81
CA ALA A 337 -5.94 -4.86 36.61
C ALA A 337 -4.49 -5.16 36.15
N ASN A 338 -4.23 -6.11 35.23
CA ASN A 338 -2.86 -6.49 34.86
C ASN A 338 -2.39 -6.02 33.47
N PHE A 339 -3.17 -5.20 32.75
CA PHE A 339 -2.56 -4.51 31.62
C PHE A 339 -1.53 -3.53 32.16
N PRO A 340 -0.26 -3.62 31.73
CA PRO A 340 0.72 -2.65 32.17
C PRO A 340 0.19 -1.27 31.78
N PRO A 341 0.04 -0.33 32.74
CA PRO A 341 -0.30 1.03 32.38
C PRO A 341 0.76 1.49 31.39
N VAL A 342 0.36 1.89 30.18
CA VAL A 342 1.28 2.53 29.25
C VAL A 342 1.76 3.78 29.97
N PRO A 343 3.05 3.87 30.32
CA PRO A 343 3.54 5.05 30.99
C PRO A 343 3.32 6.24 30.06
N ASP A 344 3.19 7.44 30.62
CA ASP A 344 2.96 8.68 29.87
C ASP A 344 4.23 9.06 29.07
N ILE A 345 4.58 8.22 28.09
CA ILE A 345 5.79 8.27 27.27
C ILE A 345 5.36 8.68 25.88
N GLN A 346 6.05 9.67 25.35
CA GLN A 346 5.88 10.11 23.97
C GLN A 346 6.18 8.94 23.01
N VAL A 347 5.26 8.69 22.07
CA VAL A 347 5.48 7.72 21.00
C VAL A 347 6.43 8.33 19.98
N GLU A 348 7.63 7.75 19.83
CA GLU A 348 8.71 8.34 19.02
C GLU A 348 8.40 8.41 17.52
N LEU A 349 7.48 7.58 17.04
CA LEU A 349 6.94 7.67 15.68
C LEU A 349 6.03 8.89 15.48
N VAL A 350 5.64 9.59 16.53
CA VAL A 350 4.73 10.73 16.52
C VAL A 350 5.41 11.95 17.14
N ASP A 351 5.53 13.01 16.33
CA ASP A 351 5.88 14.35 16.81
C ASP A 351 4.58 15.14 17.10
N ASP A 352 4.67 16.31 17.75
CA ASP A 352 3.58 17.13 18.29
C ASP A 352 2.36 17.31 17.37
N LYS A 353 2.53 17.14 16.05
CA LYS A 353 1.46 17.27 15.05
C LYS A 353 1.47 16.25 13.92
N THR A 354 2.50 15.43 13.76
CA THR A 354 2.68 14.60 12.56
C THR A 354 3.40 13.30 12.87
N LEU A 355 3.21 12.30 12.01
CA LEU A 355 4.10 11.15 11.96
C LEU A 355 5.56 11.59 11.70
N ASN A 356 6.50 10.77 12.17
CA ASN A 356 7.92 10.94 11.93
C ASN A 356 8.21 11.30 10.45
N ALA A 357 9.25 12.10 10.25
CA ALA A 357 9.70 12.56 8.95
C ALA A 357 9.83 11.48 7.88
N TYR A 358 10.24 10.29 8.31
CA TYR A 358 10.34 9.11 7.48
C TYR A 358 9.01 8.80 6.79
N PHE A 359 7.89 8.75 7.51
CA PHE A 359 6.59 8.40 6.94
C PHE A 359 5.92 9.55 6.18
N SER A 360 6.31 10.79 6.45
CA SER A 360 5.81 11.96 5.71
C SER A 360 6.62 12.28 4.45
N SER A 361 7.78 11.67 4.23
CA SER A 361 8.60 11.91 3.03
C SER A 361 8.06 11.15 1.81
N LEU A 362 8.00 11.82 0.65
CA LEU A 362 7.64 11.15 -0.61
C LEU A 362 8.69 10.14 -1.06
N TRP A 363 9.97 10.44 -0.84
CA TRP A 363 11.08 9.56 -1.26
C TRP A 363 11.03 8.19 -0.59
N THR A 364 10.58 8.13 0.66
CA THR A 364 10.42 6.85 1.39
C THR A 364 9.14 6.11 1.00
N LEU A 365 8.16 6.75 0.33
CA LEU A 365 6.94 6.08 -0.10
C LEU A 365 7.27 4.96 -1.08
N GLN A 366 8.11 5.26 -2.07
CA GLN A 366 8.57 4.28 -3.04
C GLN A 366 9.24 3.09 -2.35
N GLU A 367 10.12 3.36 -1.38
CA GLU A 367 10.89 2.34 -0.66
C GLU A 367 9.97 1.47 0.20
N LEU A 368 9.05 2.08 0.95
CA LEU A 368 7.97 1.40 1.67
C LEU A 368 7.14 0.54 0.73
N CYS A 369 6.94 1.02 -0.50
CA CYS A 369 6.15 0.27 -1.45
C CYS A 369 6.86 -0.96 -2.01
N LEU A 370 8.17 -0.85 -2.23
CA LEU A 370 8.98 -1.93 -2.78
C LEU A 370 9.39 -2.95 -1.72
N CYS A 371 9.63 -2.48 -0.49
CA CYS A 371 10.15 -3.27 0.62
C CYS A 371 9.33 -3.06 1.90
N PRO A 372 8.01 -3.36 1.92
CA PRO A 372 7.18 -3.21 3.11
C PRO A 372 7.69 -3.98 4.34
N GLN A 373 8.52 -5.01 4.11
CA GLN A 373 9.16 -5.86 5.11
C GLN A 373 10.47 -5.30 5.69
N MET A 374 10.86 -4.07 5.33
CA MET A 374 12.07 -3.44 5.86
C MET A 374 12.06 -3.42 7.39
N ILE A 375 13.22 -3.63 7.99
CA ILE A 375 13.38 -3.62 9.45
C ILE A 375 13.38 -2.17 9.93
N ILE A 376 12.52 -1.83 10.89
CA ILE A 376 12.53 -0.52 11.53
C ILE A 376 13.68 -0.46 12.54
N CYS A 377 14.56 0.52 12.39
CA CYS A 377 15.74 0.72 13.22
C CYS A 377 15.80 2.14 13.79
N ASP A 378 16.20 2.29 15.05
CA ASP A 378 16.41 3.60 15.68
C ASP A 378 17.71 4.25 15.18
N ARG A 379 18.09 5.38 15.78
CA ARG A 379 19.32 6.11 15.45
C ARG A 379 20.57 5.22 15.52
N ARG A 380 20.63 4.25 16.42
CA ARG A 380 21.73 3.31 16.65
C ARG A 380 21.58 1.98 15.90
N PHE A 381 20.69 1.92 14.91
CA PHE A 381 20.34 0.68 14.22
C PHE A 381 19.74 -0.41 15.12
N ASN A 382 19.29 -0.09 16.34
CA ASN A 382 18.57 -1.07 17.15
C ASN A 382 17.20 -1.32 16.52
N PRO A 383 16.86 -2.58 16.22
CA PRO A 383 15.56 -2.87 15.64
C PRO A 383 14.42 -2.61 16.63
N LEU A 384 13.26 -2.23 16.11
CA LEU A 384 12.03 -2.17 16.89
C LEU A 384 11.52 -3.59 17.11
N PHE A 385 11.37 -4.00 18.37
CA PHE A 385 10.79 -5.28 18.76
C PHE A 385 9.51 -5.09 19.58
N ILE A 386 8.54 -6.00 19.45
CA ILE A 386 7.34 -6.00 20.29
C ILE A 386 7.57 -6.67 21.65
N ALA A 387 8.30 -7.78 21.66
CA ALA A 387 8.63 -8.57 22.84
C ALA A 387 9.85 -9.45 22.53
N GLY A 388 10.82 -9.48 23.46
CA GLY A 388 12.13 -10.12 23.21
C GLY A 388 12.93 -9.44 22.10
N GLU A 389 14.03 -10.07 21.68
CA GLU A 389 14.90 -9.59 20.60
C GLU A 389 14.73 -10.44 19.33
N ASP A 390 13.65 -11.22 19.23
CA ASP A 390 13.67 -12.33 18.27
C ASP A 390 13.27 -11.96 16.86
N ARG A 391 12.32 -11.04 16.76
CA ARG A 391 11.71 -10.67 15.49
C ARG A 391 11.53 -9.16 15.42
N PRO A 392 12.34 -8.47 14.61
CA PRO A 392 12.15 -7.06 14.40
C PRO A 392 10.82 -6.79 13.67
N LEU A 393 10.25 -5.64 13.94
CA LEU A 393 9.03 -5.17 13.28
C LEU A 393 9.37 -4.40 12.01
N SER A 394 8.50 -4.56 11.02
CA SER A 394 8.47 -3.78 9.81
C SER A 394 7.39 -2.69 9.87
N PRO A 395 7.42 -1.69 8.96
CA PRO A 395 6.32 -0.73 8.82
C PRO A 395 4.98 -1.41 8.59
N PHE A 396 4.97 -2.55 7.90
CA PHE A 396 3.77 -3.34 7.67
C PHE A 396 3.25 -4.01 8.96
N ASP A 397 4.13 -4.52 9.84
CA ASP A 397 3.71 -5.04 11.15
C ASP A 397 3.04 -3.96 12.00
N VAL A 398 3.62 -2.75 12.03
CA VAL A 398 3.07 -1.59 12.74
C VAL A 398 1.70 -1.21 12.17
N GLN A 399 1.60 -1.10 10.84
CA GLN A 399 0.34 -0.78 10.17
C GLN A 399 -0.74 -1.83 10.46
N ALA A 400 -0.39 -3.12 10.43
CA ALA A 400 -1.31 -4.21 10.70
C ALA A 400 -1.87 -4.13 12.12
N LEU A 401 -1.03 -3.94 13.14
CA LEU A 401 -1.47 -3.78 14.53
C LEU A 401 -2.40 -2.58 14.71
N VAL A 402 -2.02 -1.42 14.17
CA VAL A 402 -2.79 -0.17 14.28
C VAL A 402 -4.17 -0.32 13.62
N THR A 403 -4.21 -0.97 12.45
CA THR A 403 -5.44 -1.15 11.66
C THR A 403 -6.39 -2.16 12.30
N GLN A 404 -5.87 -3.27 12.82
CA GLN A 404 -6.72 -4.32 13.40
C GLN A 404 -7.25 -3.95 14.79
N SER A 405 -6.69 -2.93 15.44
CA SER A 405 -7.15 -2.44 16.74
C SER A 405 -8.28 -1.41 16.64
N HIS A 406 -9.02 -1.39 15.53
CA HIS A 406 -10.03 -0.36 15.26
C HIS A 406 -11.33 -0.63 16.05
N GLY A 407 -11.45 0.00 17.21
CA GLY A 407 -12.67 0.02 18.02
C GLY A 407 -12.66 1.14 19.07
N ASN A 408 -13.85 1.57 19.52
CA ASN A 408 -14.04 2.63 20.54
C ASN A 408 -13.44 2.29 21.93
N HIS A 409 -12.69 1.20 22.05
CA HIS A 409 -12.10 0.74 23.31
C HIS A 409 -10.62 1.12 23.48
N VAL A 410 -9.94 1.67 22.45
CA VAL A 410 -8.58 2.25 22.59
C VAL A 410 -8.61 3.60 23.34
N VAL A 411 -9.82 4.09 23.65
CA VAL A 411 -10.12 5.47 24.08
C VAL A 411 -9.49 5.89 25.42
N SER A 412 -8.89 4.99 26.20
CA SER A 412 -8.21 5.39 27.43
C SER A 412 -6.75 5.83 27.26
N GLN A 413 -6.08 5.52 26.14
CA GLN A 413 -4.66 5.82 25.97
C GLN A 413 -4.40 6.85 24.87
N LYS A 414 -4.17 8.09 25.29
CA LYS A 414 -3.90 9.26 24.43
C LYS A 414 -2.86 8.95 23.35
N HIS A 415 -1.73 8.35 23.73
CA HIS A 415 -0.60 8.11 22.82
C HIS A 415 -0.86 7.03 21.76
N ALA A 416 -1.52 5.92 22.13
CA ALA A 416 -1.93 4.91 21.15
C ALA A 416 -3.03 5.46 20.22
N SER A 417 -3.94 6.28 20.73
CA SER A 417 -4.93 6.95 19.88
C SER A 417 -4.26 7.92 18.90
N GLU A 418 -3.22 8.64 19.34
CA GLU A 418 -2.48 9.57 18.49
C GLU A 418 -1.70 8.84 17.41
N LEU A 419 -0.95 7.79 17.75
CA LEU A 419 -0.27 6.93 16.78
C LEU A 419 -1.25 6.40 15.74
N GLN A 420 -2.40 5.89 16.18
CA GLN A 420 -3.44 5.39 15.28
C GLN A 420 -3.97 6.49 14.36
N SER A 421 -4.31 7.65 14.91
CA SER A 421 -4.81 8.79 14.14
C SER A 421 -3.80 9.26 13.08
N ARG A 422 -2.52 9.40 13.44
CA ARG A 422 -1.48 9.82 12.48
C ARG A 422 -1.19 8.76 11.43
N PHE A 423 -1.10 7.50 11.82
CA PHE A 423 -0.99 6.40 10.86
C PHE A 423 -2.19 6.37 9.93
N TRP A 424 -3.39 6.61 10.43
CA TRP A 424 -4.56 6.72 9.58
C TRP A 424 -4.45 7.90 8.61
N ASP A 425 -4.06 9.10 9.06
CA ASP A 425 -3.89 10.25 8.17
C ASP A 425 -2.84 10.01 7.06
N THR A 426 -1.80 9.22 7.34
CA THR A 426 -0.68 8.97 6.41
C THR A 426 -0.86 7.70 5.59
N PHE A 427 -1.59 6.72 6.13
CA PHE A 427 -1.75 5.37 5.61
C PHE A 427 -3.23 4.98 5.41
N TYR A 428 -4.19 5.90 5.46
CA TYR A 428 -5.64 5.65 5.29
C TYR A 428 -5.90 4.73 4.09
N ASN A 429 -5.21 5.04 2.98
CA ASN A 429 -5.33 4.34 1.72
C ASN A 429 -4.54 3.02 1.67
N PHE A 430 -3.72 2.70 2.67
CA PHE A 430 -2.99 1.44 2.71
C PHE A 430 -3.88 0.25 3.02
N ASN A 431 -5.15 0.43 3.38
CA ASN A 431 -6.13 -0.66 3.46
C ASN A 431 -6.71 -1.05 2.10
N GLU A 432 -6.60 -0.18 1.09
CA GLU A 432 -7.08 -0.44 -0.28
C GLU A 432 -6.00 -1.09 -1.14
N GLU A 433 -6.40 -1.82 -2.19
CA GLU A 433 -5.43 -2.45 -3.09
C GLU A 433 -4.38 -1.44 -3.52
N TRP A 434 -3.12 -1.81 -3.30
CA TRP A 434 -2.05 -1.00 -3.82
C TRP A 434 -2.16 -1.10 -5.31
N ASN A 435 -2.38 0.03 -5.94
CA ASN A 435 -2.33 0.17 -7.35
C ASN A 435 -1.51 1.44 -7.64
N PRO A 436 -0.96 1.58 -8.85
CA PRO A 436 -0.16 2.74 -9.22
C PRO A 436 -0.87 4.08 -8.96
N ILE A 437 -2.18 4.14 -9.17
CA ILE A 437 -2.93 5.39 -8.98
C ILE A 437 -3.04 5.75 -7.49
N THR A 438 -3.22 4.77 -6.60
CA THR A 438 -3.16 4.95 -5.15
C THR A 438 -1.80 5.50 -4.71
N ILE A 439 -0.70 5.09 -5.35
CA ILE A 439 0.64 5.63 -5.06
C ILE A 439 0.73 7.12 -5.40
N LEU A 440 0.11 7.60 -6.48
CA LEU A 440 0.07 9.03 -6.79
C LEU A 440 -0.69 9.83 -5.72
N SER A 441 -1.81 9.27 -5.25
CA SER A 441 -2.65 9.84 -4.18
C SER A 441 -1.92 9.89 -2.83
N MET A 442 -1.32 8.77 -2.41
CA MET A 442 -0.45 8.72 -1.22
C MET A 442 0.74 9.67 -1.37
N GLY A 443 1.32 9.70 -2.56
CA GLY A 443 2.44 10.56 -2.87
C GLY A 443 2.05 12.03 -2.73
N ASN A 444 0.82 12.41 -3.08
CA ASN A 444 0.32 13.77 -2.96
C ASN A 444 0.23 14.27 -1.50
N GLN A 445 -0.08 13.37 -0.55
CA GLN A 445 -0.20 13.69 0.87
C GLN A 445 1.16 13.84 1.57
N ARG A 446 2.25 13.48 0.89
CA ARG A 446 3.61 13.49 1.44
C ARG A 446 4.39 14.74 1.07
N TYR A 447 5.27 15.11 1.98
CA TYR A 447 6.24 16.18 1.81
C TYR A 447 7.22 15.81 0.71
N CYS A 448 7.37 16.74 -0.25
CA CYS A 448 8.40 16.71 -1.28
C CYS A 448 8.54 18.12 -1.82
N GLU A 449 9.72 18.70 -1.66
CA GLU A 449 10.00 20.08 -2.08
C GLU A 449 10.01 20.22 -3.60
N ALA A 450 10.63 19.26 -4.29
CA ALA A 450 10.75 19.22 -5.74
C ALA A 450 10.96 17.78 -6.23
N ARG A 451 10.86 17.56 -7.54
CA ARG A 451 11.16 16.27 -8.20
C ARG A 451 10.23 15.14 -7.75
N ARG A 452 8.93 15.43 -7.65
CA ARG A 452 7.93 14.50 -7.11
C ARG A 452 7.75 13.27 -7.98
N ALA A 453 7.78 13.43 -9.30
CA ALA A 453 7.61 12.29 -10.21
C ALA A 453 8.83 11.37 -10.11
N GLU A 454 10.03 11.93 -10.04
CA GLU A 454 11.25 11.15 -9.85
C GLU A 454 11.25 10.31 -8.57
N ALA A 455 10.67 10.83 -7.48
CA ALA A 455 10.57 10.12 -6.21
C ALA A 455 9.65 8.88 -6.23
N VAL A 456 8.76 8.76 -7.22
CA VAL A 456 7.79 7.65 -7.31
C VAL A 456 7.80 6.91 -8.66
N MET A 457 8.47 7.43 -9.68
CA MET A 457 8.40 6.90 -11.04
C MET A 457 8.84 5.44 -11.12
N SER A 458 9.79 5.02 -10.28
CA SER A 458 10.34 3.67 -10.32
C SER A 458 9.35 2.66 -9.74
N VAL A 459 8.66 2.97 -8.64
CA VAL A 459 7.58 2.10 -8.11
C VAL A 459 6.35 2.11 -9.01
N MET A 460 6.11 3.21 -9.71
CA MET A 460 5.09 3.31 -10.77
C MET A 460 5.51 2.64 -12.08
N GLY A 461 6.78 2.18 -12.18
CA GLY A 461 7.39 1.68 -13.40
C GLY A 461 7.42 2.68 -14.58
N ALA A 462 6.99 3.92 -14.41
CA ALA A 462 6.87 4.93 -15.46
C ALA A 462 8.16 5.77 -15.54
N THR A 463 9.25 5.19 -16.01
CA THR A 463 10.60 5.80 -16.04
C THR A 463 11.01 6.32 -17.43
N SER A 464 10.20 6.08 -18.47
CA SER A 464 10.55 6.35 -19.86
C SER A 464 10.60 7.86 -20.15
N TRP A 465 9.67 8.63 -19.60
CA TRP A 465 9.57 10.09 -19.70
C TRP A 465 10.86 10.75 -19.20
N TYR A 466 11.37 10.26 -18.07
CA TYR A 466 12.57 10.77 -17.43
C TYR A 466 13.80 10.44 -18.27
N THR A 467 13.96 9.16 -18.64
CA THR A 467 15.07 8.71 -19.48
C THR A 467 15.11 9.45 -20.82
N SER A 468 13.94 9.69 -21.42
CA SER A 468 13.79 10.43 -22.68
C SER A 468 14.13 11.91 -22.54
N ALA A 469 13.71 12.55 -21.44
CA ALA A 469 14.06 13.95 -21.16
C ALA A 469 15.58 14.11 -20.94
N VAL A 470 16.17 13.26 -20.09
CA VAL A 470 17.61 13.26 -19.77
C VAL A 470 18.46 13.00 -21.01
N SER A 471 18.11 11.99 -21.81
CA SER A 471 18.83 11.68 -23.06
C SER A 471 18.77 12.82 -24.08
N ALA A 472 17.72 13.63 -24.03
CA ALA A 472 17.57 14.83 -24.85
C ALA A 472 18.21 16.09 -24.23
N GLY A 473 18.89 15.98 -23.08
CA GLY A 473 19.47 17.11 -22.37
C GLY A 473 18.44 18.10 -21.83
N ARG A 474 17.20 17.67 -21.62
CA ARG A 474 16.10 18.51 -21.09
C ARG A 474 15.91 18.29 -19.59
N GLU A 475 15.39 19.30 -18.90
CA GLU A 475 14.98 19.16 -17.51
C GLU A 475 13.69 18.32 -17.45
N PRO A 476 13.68 17.17 -16.75
CA PRO A 476 12.50 16.30 -16.74
C PRO A 476 11.29 16.96 -16.06
N GLU A 477 11.51 17.76 -15.02
CA GLU A 477 10.46 18.32 -14.15
C GLU A 477 9.85 19.63 -14.70
N GLU A 478 9.64 19.70 -16.01
CA GLU A 478 8.97 20.81 -16.69
C GLU A 478 7.44 20.58 -16.83
N GLN A 479 6.69 21.66 -17.09
CA GLN A 479 5.24 21.62 -17.38
C GLN A 479 4.42 20.87 -16.32
N LEU A 480 4.60 21.27 -15.06
CA LEU A 480 3.96 20.62 -13.92
C LEU A 480 2.44 20.82 -13.94
N VAL A 481 1.69 19.71 -13.87
CA VAL A 481 0.25 19.67 -13.61
C VAL A 481 0.02 20.02 -12.15
N MET A 482 -0.74 21.08 -11.89
CA MET A 482 -1.03 21.62 -10.56
C MET A 482 0.23 21.86 -9.72
N LYS A 483 1.35 22.21 -10.39
CA LYS A 483 2.68 22.37 -9.75
C LYS A 483 3.18 21.12 -9.01
N LYS A 484 2.67 19.92 -9.35
CA LYS A 484 2.99 18.67 -8.65
C LYS A 484 3.80 17.70 -9.49
N TYR A 485 3.26 17.30 -10.64
CA TYR A 485 3.86 16.25 -11.48
C TYR A 485 4.01 16.71 -12.93
N PRO A 486 5.11 16.38 -13.64
CA PRO A 486 5.31 16.74 -15.03
C PRO A 486 4.24 16.13 -15.95
N MET A 487 3.79 16.87 -16.95
CA MET A 487 2.82 16.37 -17.93
C MET A 487 3.29 15.10 -18.64
N ALA A 488 4.59 15.00 -18.94
CA ALA A 488 5.18 13.83 -19.59
C ALA A 488 5.07 12.57 -18.72
N PHE A 489 5.32 12.68 -17.42
CA PHE A 489 5.14 11.59 -16.46
C PHE A 489 3.67 11.16 -16.38
N ILE A 490 2.74 12.11 -16.25
CA ILE A 490 1.31 11.82 -16.20
C ILE A 490 0.84 11.12 -17.49
N SER A 491 1.35 11.56 -18.64
CA SER A 491 1.03 10.94 -19.93
C SER A 491 1.52 9.49 -20.01
N GLU A 492 2.72 9.18 -19.51
CA GLU A 492 3.21 7.81 -19.44
C GLU A 492 2.40 6.94 -18.48
N VAL A 493 2.06 7.44 -17.29
CA VAL A 493 1.21 6.73 -16.33
C VAL A 493 -0.15 6.40 -16.95
N ARG A 494 -0.79 7.36 -17.64
CA ARG A 494 -2.06 7.16 -18.35
C ARG A 494 -1.94 6.14 -19.47
N ALA A 495 -0.87 6.22 -20.28
CA ALA A 495 -0.64 5.28 -21.36
C ALA A 495 -0.40 3.85 -20.86
N ARG A 496 0.26 3.71 -19.70
CA ARG A 496 0.59 2.42 -19.10
C ARG A 496 -0.61 1.76 -18.41
N TYR A 497 -1.38 2.52 -17.64
CA TYR A 497 -2.40 1.96 -16.74
C TYR A 497 -3.84 2.17 -17.21
N GLY A 498 -4.04 2.99 -18.25
CA GLY A 498 -5.36 3.37 -18.72
C GLY A 498 -5.76 4.77 -18.25
N SER A 499 -6.40 5.52 -19.14
CA SER A 499 -6.93 6.85 -18.82
C SER A 499 -8.16 6.76 -17.92
N GLY A 500 -9.03 5.77 -18.13
CA GLY A 500 -10.18 5.51 -17.28
C GLY A 500 -9.74 5.17 -15.86
N VAL A 501 -8.76 4.28 -15.68
CA VAL A 501 -8.13 3.98 -14.38
C VAL A 501 -7.51 5.22 -13.74
N PHE A 502 -6.75 6.01 -14.50
CA PHE A 502 -6.12 7.24 -13.98
C PHE A 502 -7.16 8.26 -13.49
N PHE A 503 -8.16 8.58 -14.30
CA PHE A 503 -9.21 9.53 -13.91
C PHE A 503 -10.13 8.95 -12.84
N ALA A 504 -10.35 7.63 -12.83
CA ALA A 504 -11.01 6.95 -11.72
C ALA A 504 -10.26 7.10 -10.40
N GLY A 505 -9.01 7.57 -10.34
CA GLY A 505 -8.35 7.92 -9.08
C GLY A 505 -8.77 9.27 -8.49
N ALA A 506 -9.70 9.97 -9.13
CA ALA A 506 -10.12 11.33 -8.80
C ALA A 506 -10.32 11.59 -7.30
N THR A 507 -9.92 12.79 -6.91
CA THR A 507 -9.97 13.23 -5.52
C THR A 507 -10.99 14.35 -5.34
N LEU A 508 -11.72 14.33 -4.23
CA LEU A 508 -12.67 15.40 -3.91
C LEU A 508 -11.99 16.46 -3.04
N LYS A 509 -11.84 17.68 -3.58
CA LYS A 509 -11.48 18.86 -2.80
C LYS A 509 -12.76 19.44 -2.17
N MET A 510 -13.08 18.97 -0.98
CA MET A 510 -14.34 19.27 -0.29
C MET A 510 -14.60 20.77 -0.16
N SER A 511 -13.58 21.56 0.16
CA SER A 511 -13.70 23.02 0.25
C SER A 511 -14.01 23.67 -1.11
N ALA A 512 -13.45 23.16 -2.20
CA ALA A 512 -13.73 23.66 -3.55
C ALA A 512 -15.14 23.29 -3.99
N ILE A 513 -15.60 22.06 -3.71
CA ILE A 513 -16.98 21.65 -3.97
C ILE A 513 -17.94 22.54 -3.18
N TYR A 514 -17.67 22.78 -1.89
CA TYR A 514 -18.51 23.63 -1.07
C TYR A 514 -18.56 25.07 -1.59
N ALA A 515 -17.41 25.65 -1.92
CA ALA A 515 -17.30 26.99 -2.49
C ALA A 515 -18.05 27.12 -3.83
N ALA A 516 -17.89 26.13 -4.71
CA ALA A 516 -18.51 26.08 -6.03
C ALA A 516 -20.03 25.89 -5.96
N VAL A 517 -20.49 24.99 -5.09
CA VAL A 517 -21.89 24.56 -5.05
C VAL A 517 -22.76 25.42 -4.13
N TYR A 518 -22.24 25.86 -2.99
CA TYR A 518 -23.04 26.50 -1.94
C TYR A 518 -22.75 28.00 -1.79
N GLN A 519 -21.48 28.42 -1.93
CA GLN A 519 -21.10 29.83 -1.72
C GLN A 519 -21.18 30.69 -2.98
N LYS A 520 -21.48 30.10 -4.16
CA LYS A 520 -21.49 30.80 -5.45
C LYS A 520 -20.21 31.60 -5.71
N GLN A 521 -19.05 31.07 -5.31
CA GLN A 521 -17.79 31.77 -5.56
C GLN A 521 -17.54 31.94 -7.07
N PRO A 522 -16.86 33.03 -7.49
CA PRO A 522 -16.52 33.23 -8.90
C PRO A 522 -15.70 32.05 -9.44
N LEU A 523 -16.03 31.57 -10.63
CA LEU A 523 -15.35 30.43 -11.26
C LEU A 523 -13.83 30.62 -11.37
N ALA A 524 -13.36 31.86 -11.50
CA ALA A 524 -11.94 32.21 -11.52
C ALA A 524 -11.19 31.75 -10.25
N SER A 525 -11.87 31.63 -9.12
CA SER A 525 -11.32 31.09 -7.87
C SER A 525 -11.16 29.56 -7.85
N LEU A 526 -11.76 28.87 -8.83
CA LEU A 526 -11.81 27.42 -8.96
C LEU A 526 -10.92 26.91 -10.12
N SER A 527 -9.95 27.71 -10.59
CA SER A 527 -9.22 27.39 -11.82
C SER A 527 -8.25 26.20 -11.72
N SER A 528 -8.00 25.66 -10.52
CA SER A 528 -7.08 24.56 -10.26
C SER A 528 -7.64 23.64 -9.16
N VAL A 529 -8.79 23.01 -9.42
CA VAL A 529 -9.37 22.04 -8.49
C VAL A 529 -8.76 20.66 -8.71
N GLY A 530 -8.57 20.26 -9.97
CA GLY A 530 -8.08 18.93 -10.33
C GLY A 530 -9.07 17.84 -9.92
N SER A 531 -10.38 18.09 -10.02
CA SER A 531 -11.41 17.23 -9.42
C SER A 531 -11.48 15.83 -10.05
N LEU A 532 -10.86 15.61 -11.21
CA LEU A 532 -10.70 14.30 -11.86
C LEU A 532 -9.30 13.68 -11.67
N LEU A 533 -8.39 14.32 -10.94
CA LEU A 533 -7.02 13.85 -10.79
C LEU A 533 -6.80 13.07 -9.49
N PRO A 534 -5.91 12.07 -9.48
CA PRO A 534 -5.54 11.33 -8.28
C PRO A 534 -4.65 12.12 -7.32
N PHE A 535 -4.38 13.38 -7.61
CA PHE A 535 -3.58 14.29 -6.80
C PHE A 535 -4.13 15.71 -6.94
N GLY A 536 -3.87 16.54 -5.93
CA GLY A 536 -4.39 17.91 -5.86
C GLY A 536 -4.09 18.55 -4.51
N ASP A 537 -4.77 19.64 -4.17
CA ASP A 537 -4.62 20.24 -2.85
C ASP A 537 -5.60 19.60 -1.87
N ASN A 538 -5.07 18.94 -0.82
CA ASN A 538 -5.85 18.25 0.23
C ASN A 538 -6.92 17.30 -0.32
N PRO A 539 -6.54 16.32 -1.16
CA PRO A 539 -7.49 15.39 -1.73
C PRO A 539 -8.05 14.45 -0.66
N VAL A 540 -9.37 14.30 -0.64
CA VAL A 540 -9.99 13.09 -0.11
C VAL A 540 -9.96 12.06 -1.23
N TYR A 541 -9.13 11.04 -1.08
CA TYR A 541 -9.12 9.91 -2.01
C TYR A 541 -10.45 9.19 -1.89
N LEU A 542 -11.12 9.00 -3.02
CA LEU A 542 -12.26 8.10 -3.08
C LEU A 542 -11.75 6.79 -3.62
N SER A 543 -11.79 5.75 -2.79
CA SER A 543 -11.49 4.38 -3.21
C SER A 543 -12.10 4.05 -4.57
N THR A 544 -11.30 3.49 -5.47
CA THR A 544 -11.82 2.77 -6.63
C THR A 544 -12.42 1.44 -6.14
N SER A 545 -13.56 1.02 -6.72
CA SER A 545 -14.03 -0.34 -6.43
C SER A 545 -13.15 -1.34 -7.18
N ASP A 546 -12.00 -1.65 -6.59
CA ASP A 546 -11.04 -2.55 -7.20
C ASP A 546 -11.55 -4.01 -7.22
N PHE A 547 -12.66 -4.32 -6.53
CA PHE A 547 -13.27 -5.67 -6.50
C PHE A 547 -13.63 -6.25 -7.86
N VAL A 548 -13.73 -5.42 -8.90
CA VAL A 548 -14.14 -5.84 -10.24
C VAL A 548 -13.13 -5.35 -11.26
N LYS A 549 -12.69 -6.27 -12.13
CA LYS A 549 -11.87 -5.89 -13.30
C LYS A 549 -12.76 -5.09 -14.26
N LEU A 550 -12.59 -3.78 -14.25
CA LEU A 550 -13.25 -2.87 -15.20
C LEU A 550 -12.26 -2.47 -16.29
N GLU A 551 -12.77 -2.41 -17.51
CA GLU A 551 -12.05 -1.90 -18.67
C GLU A 551 -12.31 -0.40 -18.80
N ASP A 552 -11.33 0.34 -19.32
CA ASP A 552 -11.49 1.75 -19.63
C ASP A 552 -12.59 1.94 -20.67
N ASP A 553 -13.47 2.93 -20.45
CA ASP A 553 -14.35 3.37 -21.51
C ASP A 553 -13.50 4.04 -22.61
N THR A 554 -13.75 3.66 -23.87
CA THR A 554 -12.99 4.16 -25.02
C THR A 554 -13.04 5.68 -25.16
N SER A 555 -14.05 6.35 -24.60
CA SER A 555 -14.13 7.81 -24.60
C SER A 555 -13.05 8.49 -23.75
N THR A 556 -12.54 7.83 -22.71
CA THR A 556 -11.54 8.39 -21.79
C THR A 556 -10.16 8.55 -22.42
N ALA A 557 -9.87 7.81 -23.50
CA ALA A 557 -8.61 7.91 -24.24
C ALA A 557 -8.44 9.30 -24.89
N ASP A 558 -9.54 9.92 -25.32
CA ASP A 558 -9.56 11.22 -25.99
C ASP A 558 -9.53 12.40 -24.99
N TRP A 559 -9.55 12.14 -23.68
CA TRP A 559 -9.57 13.20 -22.66
C TRP A 559 -8.18 13.83 -22.54
N THR A 560 -8.10 15.16 -22.59
CA THR A 560 -6.83 15.88 -22.50
C THR A 560 -6.75 16.70 -21.22
N LEU A 561 -5.56 16.75 -20.64
CA LEU A 561 -5.27 17.42 -19.37
C LEU A 561 -4.36 18.62 -19.64
N ASP A 562 -4.54 19.71 -18.89
CA ASP A 562 -3.62 20.85 -18.92
C ASP A 562 -2.79 20.99 -17.62
N THR A 563 -1.89 21.98 -17.58
CA THR A 563 -1.01 22.20 -16.42
C THR A 563 -1.74 22.76 -15.20
N GLN A 564 -2.99 23.22 -15.32
CA GLN A 564 -3.83 23.65 -14.19
C GLN A 564 -4.63 22.50 -13.58
N GLY A 565 -4.52 21.30 -14.16
CA GLY A 565 -5.26 20.12 -13.70
C GLY A 565 -6.67 20.00 -14.29
N ARG A 566 -7.01 20.82 -15.29
CA ARG A 566 -8.33 20.80 -15.92
C ARG A 566 -8.39 19.73 -17.01
N VAL A 567 -9.49 19.00 -17.07
CA VAL A 567 -9.69 17.91 -18.02
C VAL A 567 -10.70 18.35 -19.09
N HIS A 568 -10.26 18.38 -20.33
CA HIS A 568 -11.12 18.55 -21.48
C HIS A 568 -11.67 17.20 -21.93
N ILE A 569 -12.99 17.09 -21.93
CA ILE A 569 -13.75 15.91 -22.31
C ILE A 569 -14.48 16.25 -23.61
N ARG A 570 -14.13 15.54 -24.69
CA ARG A 570 -14.81 15.66 -26.00
C ARG A 570 -15.85 14.59 -26.24
N LYS A 571 -15.67 13.45 -25.57
CA LYS A 571 -16.58 12.30 -25.64
C LYS A 571 -16.76 11.76 -24.24
N ALA A 572 -17.98 11.40 -23.90
CA ALA A 572 -18.29 10.80 -22.61
C ALA A 572 -19.37 9.73 -22.77
N PHE A 573 -19.25 8.64 -22.03
CA PHE A 573 -20.36 7.71 -21.83
C PHE A 573 -21.27 8.26 -20.71
N ILE A 574 -22.43 8.80 -21.07
CA ILE A 574 -23.36 9.42 -20.12
C ILE A 574 -24.48 8.43 -19.82
N HIS A 575 -24.52 7.91 -18.59
CA HIS A 575 -25.61 7.04 -18.14
C HIS A 575 -26.91 7.80 -17.92
N LEU A 576 -26.81 8.94 -17.24
CA LEU A 576 -27.94 9.78 -16.85
C LEU A 576 -27.57 11.24 -17.07
N GLY A 577 -28.51 11.99 -17.62
CA GLY A 577 -28.45 13.44 -17.78
C GLY A 577 -29.87 14.00 -17.73
N LYS A 578 -30.01 15.29 -17.43
CA LYS A 578 -31.30 15.95 -17.23
C LYS A 578 -32.28 15.80 -18.41
N ASP A 579 -31.75 15.66 -19.61
CA ASP A 579 -32.53 15.62 -20.86
C ASP A 579 -32.73 14.19 -21.40
N ASN A 580 -32.23 13.15 -20.71
CA ASN A 580 -32.38 11.75 -21.12
C ASN A 580 -33.67 11.15 -20.59
N GLU A 581 -34.41 10.42 -21.42
CA GLU A 581 -35.55 9.63 -20.95
C GLU A 581 -35.11 8.60 -19.89
N SER A 582 -35.92 8.47 -18.84
CA SER A 582 -35.67 7.53 -17.75
C SER A 582 -35.58 6.11 -18.27
N PRO A 583 -34.44 5.41 -18.12
CA PRO A 583 -34.37 4.00 -18.45
C PRO A 583 -35.29 3.24 -17.49
N GLN A 584 -36.22 2.43 -18.01
CA GLN A 584 -37.08 1.55 -17.19
C GLN A 584 -36.32 0.34 -16.60
N VAL A 585 -35.01 0.44 -16.44
CA VAL A 585 -34.14 -0.65 -16.03
C VAL A 585 -33.87 -0.59 -14.53
N GLU A 586 -34.09 -1.69 -13.82
CA GLU A 586 -33.65 -1.82 -12.44
C GLU A 586 -32.14 -2.15 -12.41
N MET A 587 -31.35 -1.29 -11.75
CA MET A 587 -29.93 -1.53 -11.47
C MET A 587 -29.63 -1.20 -10.01
N GLU A 588 -28.66 -1.89 -9.42
CA GLU A 588 -28.10 -1.50 -8.12
C GLU A 588 -27.17 -0.32 -8.34
N CYS A 589 -27.29 0.71 -7.50
CA CYS A 589 -26.40 1.85 -7.50
C CYS A 589 -25.78 2.00 -6.12
N ARG A 590 -24.48 2.29 -6.09
CA ARG A 590 -23.80 2.82 -4.91
C ARG A 590 -23.16 4.12 -5.33
N ALA A 591 -23.60 5.24 -4.77
CA ALA A 591 -22.98 6.52 -5.04
C ALA A 591 -22.53 7.20 -3.75
N LEU A 592 -21.30 7.72 -3.76
CA LEU A 592 -20.78 8.58 -2.72
C LEU A 592 -20.96 10.01 -3.18
N VAL A 593 -21.85 10.74 -2.52
CA VAL A 593 -22.15 12.14 -2.86
C VAL A 593 -22.04 13.05 -1.67
N PHE A 594 -21.79 14.31 -1.97
CA PHE A 594 -21.90 15.39 -1.01
C PHE A 594 -23.38 15.70 -0.69
N LYS A 595 -23.76 15.62 0.60
CA LYS A 595 -25.10 15.99 1.08
C LYS A 595 -25.02 16.94 2.27
N SER A 596 -25.38 18.20 2.05
CA SER A 596 -25.60 19.26 3.07
C SER A 596 -24.35 19.95 3.66
N GLU A 597 -24.58 20.93 4.55
CA GLU A 597 -23.54 21.67 5.29
C GLU A 597 -22.78 20.79 6.30
N ALA A 598 -23.33 19.63 6.68
CA ALA A 598 -22.66 18.63 7.50
C ALA A 598 -22.01 17.55 6.62
N PHE A 599 -20.73 17.25 6.87
CA PHE A 599 -19.90 16.28 6.17
C PHE A 599 -20.42 14.84 6.31
N GLU A 600 -21.47 14.47 5.58
CA GLU A 600 -21.96 13.10 5.57
C GLU A 600 -21.80 12.46 4.19
N THR A 601 -20.80 11.58 4.06
CA THR A 601 -20.75 10.59 2.98
C THR A 601 -21.79 9.52 3.27
N ARG A 602 -23.03 9.72 2.83
CA ARG A 602 -24.01 8.64 2.81
C ARG A 602 -24.06 8.02 1.42
N PRO A 603 -24.10 6.68 1.31
CA PRO A 603 -24.47 6.05 0.06
C PRO A 603 -25.81 6.65 -0.40
N ILE A 604 -25.88 7.20 -1.62
CA ILE A 604 -27.17 7.27 -2.29
C ILE A 604 -27.62 5.81 -2.41
N SER A 605 -28.82 5.56 -1.90
CA SER A 605 -29.60 4.33 -1.93
C SER A 605 -29.24 3.30 -3.04
N SER A 606 -29.53 2.04 -2.76
CA SER A 606 -29.15 0.86 -3.57
C SER A 606 -29.78 0.76 -4.97
N LYS A 607 -30.45 1.78 -5.52
CA LYS A 607 -31.16 1.68 -6.81
C LYS A 607 -30.86 2.81 -7.79
N LEU A 608 -30.87 2.51 -9.09
CA LEU A 608 -30.69 3.49 -10.18
C LEU A 608 -31.68 4.65 -10.13
N LYS A 609 -32.94 4.40 -9.75
CA LYS A 609 -33.96 5.45 -9.60
C LYS A 609 -33.53 6.53 -8.60
N ASP A 610 -32.76 6.16 -7.58
CA ASP A 610 -32.27 7.12 -6.60
C ASP A 610 -31.12 7.95 -7.16
N LEU A 611 -30.25 7.35 -7.98
CA LEU A 611 -29.23 8.08 -8.74
C LEU A 611 -29.86 9.05 -9.72
N GLN A 612 -30.88 8.61 -10.46
CA GLN A 612 -31.63 9.46 -11.38
C GLN A 612 -32.32 10.61 -10.64
N ASN A 613 -33.04 10.29 -9.57
CA ASN A 613 -33.67 11.29 -8.71
C ASN A 613 -32.64 12.30 -8.17
N TRP A 614 -31.43 11.86 -7.85
CA TRP A 614 -30.34 12.78 -7.47
C TRP A 614 -29.90 13.65 -8.65
N VAL A 615 -29.66 13.07 -9.83
CA VAL A 615 -29.26 13.82 -11.03
C VAL A 615 -30.31 14.89 -11.39
N GLU A 616 -31.58 14.58 -11.25
CA GLU A 616 -32.70 15.48 -11.58
C GLU A 616 -32.95 16.54 -10.50
N ASN A 617 -32.89 16.18 -9.21
CA ASN A 617 -33.38 17.03 -8.12
C ASN A 617 -32.27 17.65 -7.26
N PHE A 618 -31.01 17.24 -7.40
CA PHE A 618 -29.91 17.90 -6.70
C PHE A 618 -29.59 19.24 -7.36
N LYS A 619 -30.03 20.35 -6.75
CA LYS A 619 -29.82 21.71 -7.25
C LYS A 619 -30.28 21.84 -8.73
N PRO A 620 -31.60 21.66 -8.97
CA PRO A 620 -32.18 21.47 -10.30
C PRO A 620 -31.99 22.66 -11.25
N GLU A 621 -31.56 23.82 -10.72
CA GLU A 621 -31.14 24.99 -11.49
C GLU A 621 -29.86 24.77 -12.32
N HIS A 622 -29.12 23.68 -12.07
CA HIS A 622 -27.95 23.25 -12.85
C HIS A 622 -28.18 21.90 -13.54
N LYS A 623 -27.37 21.60 -14.56
CA LYS A 623 -27.33 20.25 -15.15
C LYS A 623 -26.39 19.36 -14.36
N ASN A 624 -26.84 18.15 -14.04
CA ASN A 624 -26.02 17.11 -13.46
C ASN A 624 -25.91 15.92 -14.43
N TYR A 625 -24.83 15.17 -14.33
CA TYR A 625 -24.53 14.03 -15.20
C TYR A 625 -23.94 12.88 -14.39
N ALA A 626 -24.32 11.65 -14.75
CA ALA A 626 -23.62 10.43 -14.33
C ALA A 626 -22.79 9.92 -15.51
N VAL A 627 -21.47 10.10 -15.45
CA VAL A 627 -20.53 9.79 -16.53
C VAL A 627 -19.69 8.58 -16.17
N SER A 628 -19.74 7.53 -17.00
CA SER A 628 -18.90 6.35 -16.82
C SER A 628 -17.48 6.62 -17.32
N VAL A 629 -16.49 6.09 -16.59
CA VAL A 629 -15.08 6.10 -16.99
C VAL A 629 -14.55 4.69 -17.23
N ARG A 630 -15.15 3.69 -16.58
CA ARG A 630 -14.76 2.29 -16.69
C ARG A 630 -15.99 1.42 -16.61
N SER A 631 -16.02 0.34 -17.37
CA SER A 631 -17.13 -0.61 -17.29
C SER A 631 -16.72 -2.01 -17.72
N ASN A 632 -17.58 -2.98 -17.43
CA ASN A 632 -17.59 -4.29 -18.05
C ASN A 632 -19.04 -4.74 -18.29
N ASP A 633 -19.27 -6.03 -18.50
CA ASP A 633 -20.61 -6.58 -18.75
C ASP A 633 -21.59 -6.41 -17.58
N HIS A 634 -21.10 -6.20 -16.36
CA HIS A 634 -21.87 -6.25 -15.13
C HIS A 634 -21.79 -4.97 -14.30
N HIS A 635 -20.68 -4.25 -14.37
CA HIS A 635 -20.37 -3.12 -13.52
C HIS A 635 -19.95 -1.92 -14.36
N SER A 636 -20.35 -0.73 -13.93
CA SER A 636 -19.90 0.54 -14.50
C SER A 636 -19.55 1.48 -13.37
N GLU A 637 -18.36 2.05 -13.43
CA GLU A 637 -17.83 3.01 -12.47
C GLU A 637 -17.70 4.38 -13.13
N GLY A 638 -18.04 5.42 -12.39
CA GLY A 638 -18.07 6.78 -12.94
C GLY A 638 -18.17 7.89 -11.93
N PHE A 639 -18.37 9.09 -12.47
CA PHE A 639 -18.45 10.35 -11.74
C PHE A 639 -19.83 10.98 -11.83
N LEU A 640 -20.19 11.67 -10.76
CA LEU A 640 -21.29 12.60 -10.75
C LEU A 640 -20.73 13.99 -11.00
N LEU A 641 -21.02 14.53 -12.18
CA LEU A 641 -20.58 15.85 -12.61
C LEU A 641 -21.72 16.84 -12.48
N ARG A 642 -21.39 18.08 -12.11
CA ARG A 642 -22.32 19.21 -12.18
C ARG A 642 -21.76 20.31 -13.03
N GLU A 643 -22.62 20.85 -13.89
CA GLU A 643 -22.35 22.03 -14.69
C GLU A 643 -22.46 23.31 -13.84
N LEU A 644 -21.34 24.00 -13.66
CA LEU A 644 -21.28 25.29 -12.96
C LEU A 644 -21.73 26.43 -13.90
N GLN A 645 -21.36 26.32 -15.17
CA GLN A 645 -21.77 27.16 -16.29
C GLN A 645 -21.71 26.32 -17.56
N PRO A 646 -22.33 26.74 -18.68
CA PRO A 646 -22.34 25.96 -19.92
C PRO A 646 -20.95 25.43 -20.30
N GLY A 647 -20.81 24.10 -20.35
CA GLY A 647 -19.58 23.40 -20.70
C GLY A 647 -18.49 23.36 -19.63
N THR A 648 -18.68 23.92 -18.43
CA THR A 648 -17.72 23.81 -17.32
C THR A 648 -18.30 23.04 -16.14
N LEU A 649 -17.64 21.96 -15.74
CA LEU A 649 -18.15 21.04 -14.73
C LEU A 649 -17.18 20.83 -13.55
N ILE A 650 -17.70 20.28 -12.47
CA ILE A 650 -16.94 19.82 -11.30
C ILE A 650 -17.44 18.44 -10.87
N VAL A 651 -16.54 17.60 -10.35
CA VAL A 651 -16.91 16.32 -9.74
C VAL A 651 -17.54 16.54 -8.36
N LEU A 652 -18.71 15.96 -8.14
CA LEU A 652 -19.46 16.01 -6.87
C LEU A 652 -19.45 14.69 -6.10
N GLY A 653 -19.08 13.60 -6.78
CA GLY A 653 -19.18 12.27 -6.24
C GLY A 653 -18.83 11.20 -7.26
N ARG A 654 -18.93 9.95 -6.80
CA ARG A 654 -18.71 8.76 -7.60
C ARG A 654 -19.92 7.87 -7.55
N PHE A 655 -20.07 7.03 -8.56
CA PHE A 655 -21.05 5.96 -8.54
C PHE A 655 -20.46 4.66 -9.07
N ILE A 656 -21.06 3.55 -8.64
CA ILE A 656 -20.92 2.23 -9.20
C ILE A 656 -22.32 1.73 -9.52
N LEU A 657 -22.55 1.33 -10.76
CA LEU A 657 -23.75 0.65 -11.20
C LEU A 657 -23.46 -0.83 -11.35
N THR A 658 -24.39 -1.67 -10.88
CA THR A 658 -24.37 -3.11 -11.09
C THR A 658 -25.65 -3.53 -11.82
N ARG A 659 -25.50 -4.31 -12.90
CA ARG A 659 -26.62 -4.79 -13.72
C ARG A 659 -26.61 -6.31 -13.88
N GLN A 660 -27.78 -6.85 -14.20
CA GLN A 660 -27.91 -8.24 -14.64
C GLN A 660 -27.29 -8.43 -16.04
N LYS A 661 -26.76 -9.63 -16.28
CA LYS A 661 -26.13 -9.97 -17.56
C LYS A 661 -27.14 -9.82 -18.72
N GLY A 662 -26.72 -9.19 -19.81
CA GLY A 662 -27.54 -9.06 -21.02
C GLY A 662 -28.45 -7.82 -21.04
N THR A 663 -28.63 -7.15 -19.90
CA THR A 663 -29.33 -5.86 -19.85
C THR A 663 -28.39 -4.77 -20.40
N PRO A 664 -28.80 -3.93 -21.36
CA PRO A 664 -27.94 -2.85 -21.87
C PRO A 664 -27.68 -1.78 -20.81
N TRP A 665 -26.57 -1.03 -20.95
CA TRP A 665 -26.26 0.08 -20.07
C TRP A 665 -27.20 1.23 -20.42
N PRO A 666 -27.80 1.94 -19.45
CA PRO A 666 -28.57 3.13 -19.76
C PRO A 666 -27.64 4.18 -20.33
N GLY A 667 -28.15 4.94 -21.29
CA GLY A 667 -27.40 6.03 -21.92
C GLY A 667 -26.50 5.57 -23.06
N GLY A 668 -25.46 6.36 -23.35
CA GLY A 668 -24.59 6.13 -24.49
C GLY A 668 -23.46 7.14 -24.59
N ARG A 669 -22.58 6.92 -25.56
CA ARG A 669 -21.48 7.84 -25.87
C ARG A 669 -22.03 9.06 -26.59
N GLN A 670 -21.67 10.24 -26.11
CA GLN A 670 -22.08 11.51 -26.67
C GLN A 670 -20.85 12.37 -26.93
N GLU A 671 -20.89 13.12 -28.03
CA GLU A 671 -19.95 14.22 -28.25
C GLU A 671 -20.33 15.38 -27.32
N VAL A 672 -19.36 15.89 -26.61
CA VAL A 672 -19.50 16.97 -25.62
C VAL A 672 -18.34 17.94 -25.80
N ASP A 673 -18.43 19.13 -25.23
CA ASP A 673 -17.30 20.04 -25.11
C ASP A 673 -17.25 20.54 -23.67
N TRP A 674 -16.66 19.70 -22.83
CA TRP A 674 -16.69 19.85 -21.40
C TRP A 674 -15.30 20.13 -20.85
N LEU A 675 -15.21 21.12 -19.98
CA LEU A 675 -14.04 21.42 -19.17
C LEU A 675 -14.35 21.07 -17.72
N VAL A 676 -13.74 20.01 -17.20
CA VAL A 676 -13.89 19.62 -15.79
C VAL A 676 -12.74 20.22 -15.00
N LEU A 677 -13.07 20.96 -13.94
CA LEU A 677 -12.11 21.76 -13.15
C LEU A 677 -11.29 20.96 -12.15
#